data_AF-A0A1V6QP10-F1
#
_entry.id   AF-A0A1V6QP10-F1
#
_cell.length_a   1.000
_cell.length_b   1.000
_cell.length_c   1.000
_cell.angle_alpha   90.00
_cell.angle_beta   90.00
_cell.angle_gamma   90.00
#
_symmetry.space_group_name_H-M   'P 1'
#
loop_
_entity.id
_entity.type
_entity.pdbx_description
1 polymer ?
#
loop_
_entity_poly.entity_id
_entity_poly.type
_entity_poly.pdbx_seq_one_letter_code
_entity_poly.pdbx_strand_id
1 'polypeptide(L)'
;MDSKLFLAENVLNERHAVTYRSLSRALKVHANRAKQILFEFHRNENAKKPQTVHATYVISGIQKAPETAPPNGLANDEDEIMQSSPYLSSSMPNQDASSDSPRIATIILAREEDLEDAKSTFQSISTIHVYSLEPTPLPDLNVLVDANRQIAINYAQEDPLECGKQWGMIQNRNVKRRTGARPPPPPAAKSPAPAVKAAKPSTESAVPAKRPLQNEAAPAKVETKSEEPKSQSSSGANSQSSSKPVVKAASSKKGSLFSSFAKAKPKPKTAAPAEPTAQDVMLDDASEEEPEELFPDSGDRAAAANRESRKEREEKLKKMMDDDEADDEEMPDADEESLREPTPIEQPPPSQPAELKEEVTVQGGRRRGKRQVMKKKTVKDEEGYLVTREEASWESFSEDEPAPKKLAVNVPKAMTLSIVLAASLLGLANALAGRDDPAILKRACPDYVSYASTPHAPYSEGPLKLPFQRPAEACRTFSSPAVEKVIDDITSRLTDKDLAQLFRNAYPNTLDTTIKWHTNGSSASAKRASSQSGPQWIGTQTFVVTGDINAEWLRDSTNQLTNYQALASTDASLYSLILGAINTQSEFVIQNPYCNAFQPPSLSGIKPENSTQQDKVHPAYEKSFVFECKYELDSLAHFLLLGTEFHENTGATDFLTDRWYKALQTVLDTIDAQSQPTFNSKSQFVTNVYTFQRQTNIGTETLSLEGVGNPLNSETGLIRSAFRPSDDATIFGFFIPPNAMMSVQLQKTAKVIKAAGGPDDLVKDLQQRGEKLAKAVRKHGIVQHPTYGDVYAFEIDGYGSRVLMDDANIPSLLSLPYLGFLDKSDTVYQNTRKMITSKSGNPYYLEGPAFRGIGGPHAGLENAWPMSLLVAAMTSDDDDEILANINLVRDSSLLGLVHESINVTNIKDYTRPWFSWANSVFAQTILKVAAERPHLIFGKGAEAYTVS
;
A
#
# COMPACT_ATOMS: atom_id res chain seq x y z
N MET A 1 6.69 -13.57 -40.46
CA MET A 1 7.79 -12.59 -40.27
C MET A 1 9.11 -13.33 -40.32
N ASP A 2 10.16 -12.70 -40.82
CA ASP A 2 11.53 -13.12 -40.51
C ASP A 2 11.85 -12.72 -39.06
N SER A 3 12.41 -13.65 -38.29
CA SER A 3 12.80 -13.42 -36.91
C SER A 3 13.91 -12.39 -36.76
N LYS A 4 14.81 -12.28 -37.74
CA LYS A 4 15.93 -11.32 -37.70
C LYS A 4 15.43 -9.90 -37.93
N LEU A 5 14.53 -9.69 -38.89
CA LEU A 5 13.88 -8.40 -39.09
C LEU A 5 13.04 -7.99 -37.88
N PHE A 6 12.23 -8.89 -37.31
CA PHE A 6 11.42 -8.58 -36.12
C PHE A 6 12.28 -8.14 -34.93
N LEU A 7 13.37 -8.86 -34.63
CA LEU A 7 14.25 -8.51 -33.51
C LEU A 7 15.09 -7.25 -33.78
N ALA A 8 15.54 -7.01 -35.01
CA ALA A 8 16.21 -5.76 -35.36
C ALA A 8 15.27 -4.55 -35.24
N GLU A 9 14.01 -4.69 -35.66
CA GLU A 9 12.98 -3.66 -35.53
C GLU A 9 12.66 -3.38 -34.05
N ASN A 10 12.31 -4.40 -33.27
CA ASN A 10 11.86 -4.22 -31.88
C ASN A 10 13.02 -3.86 -30.93
N VAL A 11 14.16 -4.57 -30.99
CA VAL A 11 15.27 -4.39 -30.04
C VAL A 11 16.17 -3.22 -30.42
N LEU A 12 16.53 -3.06 -31.71
CA LEU A 12 17.52 -2.06 -32.12
C LEU A 12 16.90 -0.71 -32.55
N ASN A 13 15.79 -0.74 -33.30
CA ASN A 13 15.14 0.50 -33.79
C ASN A 13 14.19 1.09 -32.74
N GLU A 14 13.21 0.30 -32.27
CA GLU A 14 12.21 0.75 -31.28
C GLU A 14 12.74 0.77 -29.83
N ARG A 15 13.79 -0.02 -29.55
CA ARG A 15 14.42 -0.17 -28.23
C ARG A 15 13.54 -0.84 -27.16
N HIS A 16 12.63 -1.71 -27.59
CA HIS A 16 11.80 -2.53 -26.71
C HIS A 16 12.53 -3.79 -26.22
N ALA A 17 12.31 -4.17 -24.95
CA ALA A 17 12.78 -5.44 -24.39
C ALA A 17 11.95 -6.62 -24.91
N VAL A 18 12.58 -7.58 -25.61
CA VAL A 18 11.87 -8.70 -26.25
C VAL A 18 12.11 -10.01 -25.52
N THR A 19 11.11 -10.46 -24.76
CA THR A 19 11.11 -11.76 -24.08
C THR A 19 10.86 -12.92 -25.05
N TYR A 20 11.26 -14.15 -24.69
CA TYR A 20 10.87 -15.34 -25.45
C TYR A 20 9.34 -15.54 -25.45
N ARG A 21 8.61 -14.99 -24.46
CA ARG A 21 7.15 -15.08 -24.32
C ARG A 21 6.41 -14.16 -25.29
N SER A 22 6.97 -12.99 -25.63
CA SER A 22 6.43 -12.10 -26.68
C SER A 22 6.83 -12.59 -28.06
N LEU A 23 8.12 -12.93 -28.26
CA LEU A 23 8.63 -13.46 -29.53
C LEU A 23 7.90 -14.75 -29.98
N SER A 24 7.63 -15.67 -29.04
CA SER A 24 6.87 -16.90 -29.29
C SER A 24 5.46 -16.64 -29.84
N ARG A 25 4.79 -15.58 -29.37
CA ARG A 25 3.45 -15.19 -29.86
C ARG A 25 3.52 -14.40 -31.16
N ALA A 26 4.43 -13.43 -31.26
CA ALA A 26 4.61 -12.61 -32.46
C ALA A 26 4.95 -13.45 -33.71
N LEU A 27 5.84 -14.43 -33.56
CA LEU A 27 6.22 -15.35 -34.64
C LEU A 27 5.35 -16.62 -34.70
N LYS A 28 4.45 -16.83 -33.74
CA LYS A 28 3.63 -18.04 -33.54
C LYS A 28 4.45 -19.34 -33.55
N VAL A 29 5.57 -19.34 -32.81
CA VAL A 29 6.51 -20.47 -32.65
C VAL A 29 6.57 -20.95 -31.20
N HIS A 30 6.94 -22.22 -31.00
CA HIS A 30 7.12 -22.82 -29.68
C HIS A 30 8.20 -22.09 -28.86
N ALA A 31 7.98 -21.91 -27.54
CA ALA A 31 8.86 -21.15 -26.66
C ALA A 31 10.34 -21.57 -26.74
N ASN A 32 10.64 -22.87 -26.85
CA ASN A 32 12.02 -23.34 -26.99
C ASN A 32 12.69 -22.85 -28.29
N ARG A 33 11.94 -22.72 -29.40
CA ARG A 33 12.47 -22.12 -30.64
C ARG A 33 12.61 -20.60 -30.51
N ALA A 34 11.72 -19.92 -29.78
CA ALA A 34 11.89 -18.50 -29.46
C ALA A 34 13.17 -18.24 -28.64
N LYS A 35 13.45 -19.06 -27.62
CA LYS A 35 14.70 -19.00 -26.83
C LYS A 35 15.95 -19.18 -27.71
N GLN A 36 15.93 -20.16 -28.61
CA GLN A 36 17.01 -20.35 -29.60
C GLN A 36 17.18 -19.14 -30.52
N ILE A 37 16.09 -18.56 -31.03
CA ILE A 37 16.13 -17.39 -31.91
C ILE A 37 16.73 -16.16 -31.19
N LEU A 38 16.41 -15.94 -29.91
CA LEU A 38 17.06 -14.88 -29.12
C LEU A 38 18.57 -15.14 -28.99
N PHE A 39 18.97 -16.33 -28.58
CA PHE A 39 20.39 -16.69 -28.45
C PHE A 39 21.15 -16.59 -29.79
N GLU A 40 20.53 -17.02 -30.88
CA GLU A 40 21.05 -16.84 -32.26
C GLU A 40 21.21 -15.35 -32.60
N PHE A 41 20.23 -14.49 -32.27
CA PHE A 41 20.29 -13.06 -32.57
C PHE A 41 21.38 -12.34 -31.77
N HIS A 42 21.38 -12.50 -30.44
CA HIS A 42 22.39 -11.94 -29.53
C HIS A 42 23.81 -12.29 -29.97
N ARG A 43 24.09 -13.59 -30.19
CA ARG A 43 25.39 -14.05 -30.67
C ARG A 43 25.77 -13.45 -32.02
N ASN A 44 24.82 -13.34 -32.95
CA ASN A 44 25.09 -12.80 -34.30
C ASN A 44 25.34 -11.28 -34.30
N GLU A 45 24.63 -10.50 -33.49
CA GLU A 45 24.82 -9.04 -33.45
C GLU A 45 26.07 -8.66 -32.63
N ASN A 46 26.29 -9.28 -31.46
CA ASN A 46 27.49 -9.03 -30.66
C ASN A 46 28.78 -9.52 -31.34
N ALA A 47 28.70 -10.52 -32.22
CA ALA A 47 29.84 -10.92 -33.07
C ALA A 47 30.17 -9.91 -34.19
N LYS A 48 29.24 -9.04 -34.61
CA LYS A 48 29.53 -7.93 -35.54
C LYS A 48 30.10 -6.72 -34.80
N LYS A 49 29.56 -6.42 -33.62
CA LYS A 49 29.97 -5.32 -32.76
C LYS A 49 29.64 -5.68 -31.30
N PRO A 50 30.64 -5.87 -30.41
CA PRO A 50 30.41 -6.15 -29.00
C PRO A 50 29.51 -5.13 -28.32
N GLN A 51 28.71 -5.58 -27.35
CA GLN A 51 27.74 -4.76 -26.60
C GLN A 51 26.83 -3.94 -27.54
N THR A 52 26.17 -4.64 -28.46
CA THR A 52 25.09 -4.10 -29.31
C THR A 52 23.72 -4.60 -28.86
N VAL A 53 23.67 -5.78 -28.23
CA VAL A 53 22.48 -6.34 -27.58
C VAL A 53 22.93 -6.95 -26.25
N HIS A 54 22.17 -6.72 -25.20
CA HIS A 54 22.34 -7.35 -23.89
C HIS A 54 21.28 -8.44 -23.70
N ALA A 55 21.61 -9.46 -22.94
CA ALA A 55 20.69 -10.55 -22.63
C ALA A 55 20.36 -10.62 -21.13
N THR A 56 19.11 -10.96 -20.83
CA THR A 56 18.73 -11.46 -19.51
C THR A 56 18.58 -12.98 -19.57
N TYR A 57 19.09 -13.72 -18.59
CA TYR A 57 19.10 -15.18 -18.53
C TYR A 57 18.24 -15.72 -17.38
N VAL A 58 17.54 -16.82 -17.61
CA VAL A 58 17.01 -17.67 -16.54
C VAL A 58 17.94 -18.87 -16.34
N ILE A 59 18.34 -19.09 -15.10
CA ILE A 59 19.08 -20.25 -14.60
C ILE A 59 18.14 -21.05 -13.68
N SER A 60 18.14 -22.37 -13.78
CA SER A 60 17.39 -23.25 -12.86
C SER A 60 18.24 -24.46 -12.47
N GLY A 61 18.30 -24.80 -11.19
CA GLY A 61 19.13 -25.90 -10.69
C GLY A 61 19.01 -26.12 -9.18
N ILE A 62 19.88 -26.98 -8.64
CA ILE A 62 20.02 -27.18 -7.19
C ILE A 62 21.02 -26.16 -6.66
N GLN A 63 20.61 -25.36 -5.67
CA GLN A 63 21.45 -24.34 -5.04
C GLN A 63 22.46 -24.98 -4.07
N LYS A 64 23.64 -24.37 -3.89
CA LYS A 64 24.57 -24.78 -2.82
C LYS A 64 23.93 -24.51 -1.45
N ALA A 65 24.14 -25.43 -0.51
CA ALA A 65 23.91 -25.13 0.90
C ALA A 65 24.83 -23.98 1.34
N PRO A 66 24.37 -23.05 2.20
CA PRO A 66 25.23 -22.00 2.75
C PRO A 66 26.33 -22.62 3.62
N GLU A 67 27.56 -22.15 3.48
CA GLU A 67 28.67 -22.59 4.33
C GLU A 67 28.44 -22.10 5.77
N THR A 68 28.47 -23.02 6.73
CA THR A 68 28.44 -22.68 8.15
C THR A 68 29.75 -21.98 8.52
N ALA A 69 29.65 -20.72 8.99
CA ALA A 69 30.82 -19.96 9.41
C ALA A 69 31.61 -20.69 10.52
N PRO A 70 32.95 -20.69 10.49
CA PRO A 70 33.76 -21.41 11.46
C PRO A 70 33.61 -20.80 12.87
N PRO A 71 33.55 -21.62 13.94
CA PRO A 71 33.47 -21.12 15.30
C PRO A 71 34.79 -20.47 15.72
N ASN A 72 34.76 -19.15 15.93
CA ASN A 72 35.90 -18.41 16.48
C ASN A 72 36.05 -18.67 17.99
N GLY A 73 37.25 -19.05 18.42
CA GLY A 73 37.67 -18.94 19.82
C GLY A 73 37.91 -20.26 20.55
N LEU A 74 38.98 -20.98 20.19
CA LEU A 74 39.66 -21.87 21.14
C LEU A 74 40.61 -21.03 22.01
N ALA A 75 40.29 -20.89 23.29
CA ALA A 75 41.21 -20.46 24.33
C ALA A 75 40.90 -21.27 25.59
N ASN A 76 41.86 -22.06 26.04
CA ASN A 76 41.75 -22.79 27.30
C ASN A 76 41.97 -21.83 28.47
N ASP A 77 41.13 -21.91 29.49
CA ASP A 77 41.56 -21.95 30.89
C ASP A 77 40.48 -22.67 31.71
N GLU A 78 40.89 -23.33 32.80
CA GLU A 78 40.02 -24.18 33.62
C GLU A 78 39.45 -23.40 34.82
N ASP A 79 38.16 -23.54 35.11
CA ASP A 79 37.60 -23.49 36.48
C ASP A 79 36.12 -23.97 36.50
N GLU A 80 35.84 -25.05 37.24
CA GLU A 80 34.48 -25.60 37.40
C GLU A 80 33.77 -25.03 38.64
N ILE A 81 32.62 -24.36 38.49
CA ILE A 81 31.59 -24.31 39.55
C ILE A 81 30.17 -24.49 38.98
N MET A 82 29.75 -25.76 38.92
CA MET A 82 28.42 -26.27 39.28
C MET A 82 27.17 -25.45 38.87
N GLN A 83 26.46 -25.89 37.82
CA GLN A 83 24.99 -25.79 37.75
C GLN A 83 24.35 -27.17 37.94
N SER A 84 23.39 -27.26 38.86
CA SER A 84 22.71 -28.52 39.19
C SER A 84 21.43 -28.75 38.37
N SER A 85 21.43 -29.82 37.58
CA SER A 85 20.26 -30.59 37.14
C SER A 85 19.20 -29.89 36.26
N PRO A 86 19.29 -30.04 34.92
CA PRO A 86 18.12 -29.91 34.04
C PRO A 86 17.07 -30.99 34.35
N TYR A 87 15.78 -30.67 34.18
CA TYR A 87 14.72 -31.68 34.23
C TYR A 87 14.74 -32.55 32.97
N LEU A 88 14.64 -33.87 33.15
CA LEU A 88 14.59 -34.83 32.05
C LEU A 88 13.24 -34.78 31.32
N SER A 89 13.27 -34.59 30.00
CA SER A 89 12.16 -34.94 29.12
C SER A 89 12.38 -36.36 28.58
N SER A 90 11.33 -37.20 28.60
CA SER A 90 11.47 -38.65 28.44
C SER A 90 11.05 -39.16 27.06
N SER A 91 12.01 -39.31 26.15
CA SER A 91 11.89 -40.14 24.93
C SER A 91 13.26 -40.64 24.48
N MET A 92 13.32 -41.83 23.87
CA MET A 92 14.56 -42.53 23.48
C MET A 92 15.46 -41.71 22.53
N PRO A 93 16.79 -41.91 22.55
CA PRO A 93 17.68 -41.34 21.56
C PRO A 93 17.50 -42.05 20.21
N ASN A 94 17.32 -41.29 19.14
CA ASN A 94 17.49 -41.80 17.79
C ASN A 94 18.94 -41.57 17.35
N GLN A 95 19.62 -42.63 16.89
CA GLN A 95 20.92 -42.49 16.25
C GLN A 95 20.74 -41.97 14.80
N ASP A 96 21.85 -41.66 14.13
CA ASP A 96 21.92 -41.33 12.70
C ASP A 96 21.08 -40.15 12.23
N ALA A 97 21.22 -39.02 12.94
CA ALA A 97 21.02 -37.69 12.36
C ALA A 97 22.12 -37.37 11.34
N SER A 98 22.08 -38.06 10.20
CA SER A 98 22.81 -37.62 9.00
C SER A 98 22.34 -36.22 8.61
N SER A 99 23.27 -35.34 8.23
CA SER A 99 22.95 -33.93 7.94
C SER A 99 22.34 -33.76 6.55
N ASP A 100 21.16 -34.34 6.32
CA ASP A 100 20.45 -34.28 5.04
C ASP A 100 19.81 -32.89 4.84
N SER A 101 20.67 -31.92 4.56
CA SER A 101 20.27 -30.56 4.21
C SER A 101 19.36 -30.59 2.96
N PRO A 102 18.13 -30.05 3.04
CA PRO A 102 17.15 -30.23 1.97
C PRO A 102 17.64 -29.58 0.66
N ARG A 103 17.65 -30.36 -0.42
CA ARG A 103 18.13 -29.91 -1.74
C ARG A 103 17.18 -28.88 -2.36
N ILE A 104 17.49 -27.59 -2.18
CA ILE A 104 16.68 -26.49 -2.69
C ILE A 104 16.82 -26.39 -4.22
N ALA A 105 15.71 -26.55 -4.93
CA ALA A 105 15.62 -26.33 -6.37
C ALA A 105 15.23 -24.87 -6.64
N THR A 106 16.19 -24.06 -7.11
CA THR A 106 16.05 -22.60 -7.26
C THR A 106 15.99 -22.21 -8.73
N ILE A 107 15.26 -21.12 -9.03
CA ILE A 107 15.25 -20.46 -10.34
C ILE A 107 15.66 -19.00 -10.14
N ILE A 108 16.70 -18.56 -10.86
CA ILE A 108 17.24 -17.19 -10.78
C ILE A 108 17.11 -16.53 -12.17
N LEU A 109 16.73 -15.24 -12.17
CA LEU A 109 16.80 -14.36 -13.32
C LEU A 109 18.02 -13.44 -13.13
N ALA A 110 18.97 -13.48 -14.05
CA ALA A 110 20.24 -12.75 -13.96
C ALA A 110 20.51 -11.96 -15.25
N ARG A 111 21.19 -10.81 -15.16
CA ARG A 111 21.67 -10.09 -16.35
C ARG A 111 22.90 -10.78 -16.93
N GLU A 112 23.31 -10.39 -18.14
CA GLU A 112 24.51 -10.92 -18.79
C GLU A 112 25.79 -10.62 -17.98
N GLU A 113 25.85 -9.46 -17.32
CA GLU A 113 26.93 -9.07 -16.42
C GLU A 113 27.01 -9.89 -15.12
N ASP A 114 25.87 -10.26 -14.52
CA ASP A 114 25.82 -11.01 -13.25
C ASP A 114 25.89 -12.54 -13.47
N LEU A 115 26.07 -13.00 -14.72
CA LEU A 115 25.75 -14.37 -15.13
C LEU A 115 26.66 -15.43 -14.48
N GLU A 116 27.97 -15.17 -14.35
CA GLU A 116 28.90 -16.11 -13.74
C GLU A 116 28.75 -16.16 -12.21
N ASP A 117 28.48 -15.02 -11.58
CA ASP A 117 28.18 -14.95 -10.14
C ASP A 117 26.89 -15.71 -9.83
N ALA A 118 25.83 -15.52 -10.63
CA ALA A 118 24.57 -16.26 -10.51
C ALA A 118 24.72 -17.76 -10.79
N LYS A 119 25.63 -18.18 -11.68
CA LYS A 119 25.98 -19.62 -11.82
C LYS A 119 26.70 -20.15 -10.58
N SER A 120 27.56 -19.35 -9.95
CA SER A 120 28.39 -19.77 -8.82
C SER A 120 27.57 -20.21 -7.59
N THR A 121 26.33 -19.72 -7.45
CA THR A 121 25.42 -20.10 -6.36
C THR A 121 24.85 -21.51 -6.49
N PHE A 122 24.89 -22.12 -7.68
CA PHE A 122 24.34 -23.45 -7.92
C PHE A 122 25.36 -24.56 -7.64
N GLN A 123 24.90 -25.64 -7.01
CA GLN A 123 25.63 -26.90 -6.90
C GLN A 123 25.55 -27.68 -8.22
N SER A 124 24.40 -27.63 -8.89
CA SER A 124 24.21 -28.16 -10.24
C SER A 124 23.16 -27.35 -10.99
N ILE A 125 23.41 -27.05 -12.27
CA ILE A 125 22.50 -26.27 -13.12
C ILE A 125 21.77 -27.24 -14.06
N SER A 126 20.44 -27.28 -13.98
CA SER A 126 19.59 -28.12 -14.82
C SER A 126 19.22 -27.44 -16.14
N THR A 127 19.00 -26.13 -16.15
CA THR A 127 18.80 -25.35 -17.39
C THR A 127 19.39 -23.94 -17.28
N ILE A 128 19.83 -23.41 -18.41
CA ILE A 128 20.19 -22.00 -18.61
C ILE A 128 19.68 -21.57 -19.99
N HIS A 129 19.01 -20.41 -20.07
CA HIS A 129 18.51 -19.90 -21.35
C HIS A 129 18.26 -18.38 -21.32
N VAL A 130 18.34 -17.75 -22.49
CA VAL A 130 17.97 -16.34 -22.67
C VAL A 130 16.47 -16.17 -22.41
N TYR A 131 16.14 -15.30 -21.45
CA TYR A 131 14.79 -14.85 -21.14
C TYR A 131 14.32 -13.76 -22.11
N SER A 132 15.16 -12.75 -22.32
CA SER A 132 14.88 -11.56 -23.13
C SER A 132 16.16 -10.92 -23.67
N LEU A 133 15.98 -9.98 -24.61
CA LEU A 133 17.04 -9.18 -25.21
C LEU A 133 16.69 -7.69 -25.22
N GLU A 134 17.71 -6.87 -24.96
CA GLU A 134 17.61 -5.43 -24.77
C GLU A 134 18.76 -4.69 -25.51
N PRO A 135 18.60 -3.44 -25.96
CA PRO A 135 19.68 -2.66 -26.61
C PRO A 135 20.73 -2.09 -25.64
N THR A 136 20.48 -2.20 -24.34
CA THR A 136 21.32 -1.67 -23.23
C THR A 136 21.17 -2.61 -22.03
N PRO A 137 22.14 -2.64 -21.08
CA PRO A 137 21.97 -3.35 -19.83
C PRO A 137 20.71 -2.88 -19.10
N LEU A 138 19.99 -3.79 -18.44
CA LEU A 138 18.83 -3.43 -17.63
C LEU A 138 19.31 -2.87 -16.27
N PRO A 139 18.93 -1.64 -15.89
CA PRO A 139 19.20 -1.11 -14.56
C PRO A 139 18.36 -1.84 -13.50
N ASP A 140 17.18 -2.35 -13.89
CA ASP A 140 16.27 -3.15 -13.08
C ASP A 140 15.57 -4.20 -13.98
N LEU A 141 15.43 -5.42 -13.48
CA LEU A 141 14.72 -6.52 -14.14
C LEU A 141 13.19 -6.32 -14.15
N ASN A 142 12.65 -5.45 -13.29
CA ASN A 142 11.21 -5.13 -13.28
C ASN A 142 10.71 -4.53 -14.59
N VAL A 143 11.58 -3.96 -15.44
CA VAL A 143 11.23 -3.51 -16.81
C VAL A 143 10.61 -4.64 -17.64
N LEU A 144 10.95 -5.90 -17.35
CA LEU A 144 10.39 -7.09 -18.02
C LEU A 144 8.92 -7.37 -17.65
N VAL A 145 8.39 -6.72 -16.61
CA VAL A 145 6.95 -6.78 -16.27
C VAL A 145 6.12 -6.12 -17.37
N ASP A 146 6.56 -5.01 -17.97
CA ASP A 146 5.81 -4.32 -19.02
C ASP A 146 5.75 -5.12 -20.31
N ALA A 147 6.82 -5.84 -20.68
CA ALA A 147 6.78 -6.80 -21.78
C ALA A 147 5.72 -7.90 -21.54
N ASN A 148 5.50 -8.31 -20.28
CA ASN A 148 4.44 -9.24 -19.91
C ASN A 148 3.04 -8.59 -19.89
N ARG A 149 2.91 -7.31 -19.50
CA ARG A 149 1.64 -6.55 -19.62
C ARG A 149 1.23 -6.34 -21.08
N GLN A 150 2.17 -6.00 -21.96
CA GLN A 150 1.93 -5.87 -23.40
C GLN A 150 1.47 -7.20 -24.02
N ILE A 151 2.02 -8.34 -23.61
CA ILE A 151 1.52 -9.67 -24.02
C ILE A 151 0.05 -9.85 -23.62
N ALA A 152 -0.31 -9.51 -22.37
CA ALA A 152 -1.68 -9.67 -21.88
C ALA A 152 -2.69 -8.79 -22.63
N ILE A 153 -2.27 -7.58 -23.06
CA ILE A 153 -3.10 -6.65 -23.83
C ILE A 153 -3.21 -7.09 -25.31
N ASN A 154 -2.08 -7.27 -25.98
CA ASN A 154 -2.02 -7.48 -27.44
C ASN A 154 -2.64 -8.83 -27.87
N TYR A 155 -2.61 -9.83 -26.99
CA TYR A 155 -3.16 -11.17 -27.25
C TYR A 155 -4.41 -11.49 -26.43
N ALA A 156 -5.06 -10.48 -25.82
CA ALA A 156 -6.24 -10.64 -24.94
C ALA A 156 -7.44 -11.38 -25.57
N GLN A 157 -7.52 -11.42 -26.90
CA GLN A 157 -8.63 -12.06 -27.63
C GLN A 157 -8.34 -13.53 -28.00
N GLU A 158 -7.07 -13.92 -28.09
CA GLU A 158 -6.65 -15.30 -28.41
C GLU A 158 -6.96 -16.23 -27.23
N ASP A 159 -7.51 -17.43 -27.50
CA ASP A 159 -7.84 -18.37 -26.43
C ASP A 159 -6.58 -19.15 -25.98
N PRO A 160 -6.13 -19.04 -24.71
CA PRO A 160 -4.93 -19.73 -24.26
C PRO A 160 -4.99 -21.26 -24.35
N LEU A 161 -6.19 -21.85 -24.28
CA LEU A 161 -6.37 -23.31 -24.36
C LEU A 161 -6.33 -23.84 -25.79
N GLU A 162 -6.49 -22.98 -26.79
CA GLU A 162 -6.41 -23.31 -28.21
C GLU A 162 -5.02 -22.97 -28.76
N CYS A 163 -4.59 -21.72 -28.57
CA CYS A 163 -3.31 -21.22 -29.09
C CYS A 163 -2.10 -21.61 -28.22
N GLY A 164 -2.29 -21.90 -26.93
CA GLY A 164 -1.19 -22.17 -26.00
C GLY A 164 -0.29 -23.35 -26.40
N LYS A 165 -0.85 -24.38 -27.04
CA LYS A 165 -0.07 -25.53 -27.55
C LYS A 165 0.98 -25.10 -28.59
N GLN A 166 0.67 -24.11 -29.43
CA GLN A 166 1.60 -23.57 -30.43
C GLN A 166 2.79 -22.84 -29.78
N TRP A 167 2.59 -22.25 -28.61
CA TRP A 167 3.61 -21.52 -27.86
C TRP A 167 4.40 -22.40 -26.88
N GLY A 168 4.01 -23.67 -26.68
CA GLY A 168 4.64 -24.56 -25.70
C GLY A 168 4.06 -24.45 -24.28
N MET A 169 2.79 -24.08 -24.15
CA MET A 169 2.08 -24.17 -22.87
C MET A 169 1.88 -25.64 -22.47
N ILE A 170 2.46 -26.05 -21.34
CA ILE A 170 2.18 -27.34 -20.72
C ILE A 170 0.79 -27.28 -20.10
N GLN A 171 -0.15 -28.06 -20.63
CA GLN A 171 -1.53 -28.16 -20.13
C GLN A 171 -1.71 -29.47 -19.36
N ASN A 172 -2.14 -29.39 -18.10
CA ASN A 172 -2.53 -30.58 -17.33
C ASN A 172 -3.75 -31.26 -18.00
N ARG A 173 -3.68 -32.59 -18.18
CA ARG A 173 -4.69 -33.41 -18.88
C ARG A 173 -6.08 -33.35 -18.22
N ASN A 174 -6.15 -32.96 -16.94
CA ASN A 174 -7.39 -32.86 -16.18
C ASN A 174 -8.11 -31.49 -16.35
N VAL A 175 -7.51 -30.52 -17.07
CA VAL A 175 -8.10 -29.18 -17.28
C VAL A 175 -9.30 -29.25 -18.22
N LYS A 176 -10.50 -29.10 -17.66
CA LYS A 176 -11.77 -28.95 -18.39
C LYS A 176 -12.17 -27.47 -18.48
N ARG A 177 -12.75 -27.05 -19.62
CA ARG A 177 -13.42 -25.74 -19.72
C ARG A 177 -14.71 -25.77 -18.86
N ARG A 178 -15.00 -24.68 -18.12
CA ARG A 178 -16.32 -24.51 -17.47
C ARG A 178 -17.41 -24.45 -18.55
N THR A 179 -18.49 -25.20 -18.37
CA THR A 179 -19.68 -25.21 -19.24
C THR A 179 -20.57 -24.00 -18.94
N GLY A 180 -20.16 -22.83 -19.43
CA GLY A 180 -20.92 -21.58 -19.34
C GLY A 180 -20.57 -20.66 -20.51
N ALA A 181 -21.49 -19.79 -20.90
CA ALA A 181 -21.28 -18.87 -22.02
C ALA A 181 -20.14 -17.88 -21.71
N ARG A 182 -19.18 -17.74 -22.64
CA ARG A 182 -18.15 -16.69 -22.57
C ARG A 182 -18.86 -15.33 -22.64
N PRO A 183 -18.70 -14.42 -21.66
CA PRO A 183 -19.22 -13.07 -21.79
C PRO A 183 -18.61 -12.40 -23.03
N PRO A 184 -19.39 -11.62 -23.80
CA PRO A 184 -18.92 -11.08 -25.07
C PRO A 184 -17.68 -10.19 -24.86
N PRO A 185 -16.69 -10.25 -25.76
CA PRO A 185 -15.52 -9.38 -25.67
C PRO A 185 -15.94 -7.91 -25.77
N PRO A 186 -15.28 -6.99 -25.04
CA PRO A 186 -15.58 -5.57 -25.14
C PRO A 186 -15.38 -5.09 -26.60
N PRO A 187 -16.24 -4.19 -27.10
CA PRO A 187 -16.19 -3.77 -28.50
C PRO A 187 -14.85 -3.10 -28.83
N ALA A 188 -14.21 -3.54 -29.91
CA ALA A 188 -12.91 -3.05 -30.31
C ALA A 188 -12.93 -1.53 -30.57
N ALA A 189 -12.00 -0.80 -29.93
CA ALA A 189 -11.84 0.63 -30.15
C ALA A 189 -11.43 0.89 -31.61
N LYS A 190 -12.18 1.75 -32.31
CA LYS A 190 -11.85 2.16 -33.67
C LYS A 190 -10.73 3.19 -33.66
N SER A 191 -9.51 2.77 -33.98
CA SER A 191 -8.38 3.67 -34.23
C SER A 191 -8.71 4.66 -35.36
N PRO A 192 -8.42 5.96 -35.21
CA PRO A 192 -8.59 6.93 -36.30
C PRO A 192 -7.55 6.69 -37.40
N ALA A 193 -7.98 6.74 -38.66
CA ALA A 193 -7.08 6.59 -39.81
C ALA A 193 -6.24 7.88 -40.03
N PRO A 194 -4.97 7.77 -40.48
CA PRO A 194 -4.09 8.93 -40.67
C PRO A 194 -4.47 9.75 -41.91
N ALA A 195 -4.63 11.06 -41.73
CA ALA A 195 -4.99 11.99 -42.81
C ALA A 195 -3.76 12.47 -43.60
N VAL A 196 -3.51 11.87 -44.77
CA VAL A 196 -2.52 12.36 -45.74
C VAL A 196 -3.11 13.53 -46.54
N LYS A 197 -2.33 14.61 -46.73
CA LYS A 197 -2.75 15.79 -47.51
C LYS A 197 -2.50 15.58 -49.01
N ALA A 198 -3.50 15.90 -49.85
CA ALA A 198 -3.36 16.11 -51.30
C ALA A 198 -4.29 17.25 -51.78
N ALA A 199 -4.04 17.78 -52.98
CA ALA A 199 -4.51 19.12 -53.41
C ALA A 199 -5.95 19.20 -53.97
N LYS A 200 -6.46 20.44 -54.10
CA LYS A 200 -7.68 20.83 -54.84
C LYS A 200 -7.51 20.64 -56.36
N PRO A 201 -8.61 20.60 -57.14
CA PRO A 201 -9.06 21.84 -57.79
C PRO A 201 -10.61 22.08 -57.80
N SER A 202 -10.99 23.21 -58.43
CA SER A 202 -12.32 23.77 -58.80
C SER A 202 -13.35 22.78 -59.38
N THR A 203 -14.67 23.03 -59.38
CA THR A 203 -15.39 24.13 -60.11
C THR A 203 -16.74 24.59 -59.49
N GLU A 204 -17.44 25.50 -60.20
CA GLU A 204 -18.57 26.35 -59.74
C GLU A 204 -19.97 25.88 -60.21
N SER A 205 -21.02 26.60 -59.74
CA SER A 205 -22.36 26.78 -60.37
C SER A 205 -23.38 25.61 -60.34
N ALA A 206 -24.72 25.83 -60.27
CA ALA A 206 -25.50 27.03 -59.92
C ALA A 206 -26.99 26.72 -59.58
N VAL A 207 -27.58 27.55 -58.68
CA VAL A 207 -28.89 28.29 -58.74
C VAL A 207 -29.90 27.91 -59.86
N PRO A 208 -31.26 27.89 -59.67
CA PRO A 208 -32.12 28.56 -58.65
C PRO A 208 -32.97 27.54 -57.83
N ALA A 209 -34.16 27.75 -57.22
CA ALA A 209 -35.20 28.81 -57.17
C ALA A 209 -36.05 28.66 -55.85
N LYS A 210 -37.12 29.42 -55.50
CA LYS A 210 -37.84 30.55 -56.13
C LYS A 210 -38.35 31.58 -55.05
N ARG A 211 -39.64 31.98 -55.05
CA ARG A 211 -40.29 33.06 -54.25
C ARG A 211 -41.82 33.08 -54.52
N PRO A 212 -42.70 34.02 -54.04
CA PRO A 212 -42.50 35.23 -53.18
C PRO A 212 -43.55 35.48 -52.03
N LEU A 213 -43.28 36.43 -51.09
CA LEU A 213 -43.98 37.74 -50.95
C LEU A 213 -43.52 38.60 -49.74
N GLN A 214 -43.91 39.89 -49.78
CA GLN A 214 -43.52 41.12 -49.04
C GLN A 214 -43.88 41.16 -47.51
N ASN A 215 -43.47 42.09 -46.61
CA ASN A 215 -42.54 43.27 -46.47
C ASN A 215 -42.57 43.74 -44.96
N GLU A 216 -41.99 44.82 -44.36
CA GLU A 216 -41.08 45.96 -44.69
C GLU A 216 -40.48 46.65 -43.41
N ALA A 217 -39.60 47.66 -43.60
CA ALA A 217 -39.30 48.85 -42.74
C ALA A 217 -38.50 48.77 -41.40
N ALA A 218 -37.88 49.91 -41.05
CA ALA A 218 -37.07 50.27 -39.84
C ALA A 218 -36.83 51.83 -39.84
N PRO A 219 -35.91 52.48 -39.08
CA PRO A 219 -35.34 52.29 -37.72
C PRO A 219 -35.33 53.58 -36.82
N ALA A 220 -35.10 53.48 -35.49
CA ALA A 220 -34.59 54.56 -34.59
C ALA A 220 -34.41 54.05 -33.12
N LYS A 221 -33.82 54.78 -32.14
CA LYS A 221 -32.45 55.32 -31.99
C LYS A 221 -32.24 55.85 -30.53
N VAL A 222 -31.04 55.65 -29.95
CA VAL A 222 -30.29 56.59 -29.05
C VAL A 222 -30.58 56.74 -27.51
N GLU A 223 -29.44 56.81 -26.78
CA GLU A 223 -29.10 57.45 -25.47
C GLU A 223 -29.17 56.77 -24.07
N THR A 224 -28.54 57.44 -23.08
CA THR A 224 -27.45 56.87 -22.24
C THR A 224 -27.31 57.51 -20.82
N LYS A 225 -26.40 56.95 -19.98
CA LYS A 225 -25.68 57.57 -18.82
C LYS A 225 -26.44 57.80 -17.49
N SER A 226 -25.80 57.90 -16.32
CA SER A 226 -24.48 57.38 -15.83
C SER A 226 -24.32 57.49 -14.28
N GLU A 227 -23.26 56.85 -13.75
CA GLU A 227 -22.48 57.19 -12.53
C GLU A 227 -23.13 57.20 -11.12
N GLU A 228 -22.72 56.23 -10.28
CA GLU A 228 -21.75 56.35 -9.17
C GLU A 228 -21.66 57.63 -8.27
N PRO A 229 -21.06 57.57 -7.05
CA PRO A 229 -20.89 56.44 -6.11
C PRO A 229 -20.93 56.82 -4.58
N LYS A 230 -20.51 55.86 -3.72
CA LYS A 230 -19.74 56.04 -2.46
C LYS A 230 -20.41 56.57 -1.16
N SER A 231 -20.45 55.67 -0.17
CA SER A 231 -19.54 55.63 1.01
C SER A 231 -20.08 55.86 2.44
N GLN A 232 -19.43 55.15 3.40
CA GLN A 232 -19.16 55.49 4.81
C GLN A 232 -20.34 55.88 5.74
N SER A 233 -20.55 55.35 6.95
CA SER A 233 -19.75 54.56 7.90
C SER A 233 -20.52 54.51 9.25
N SER A 234 -19.85 54.11 10.34
CA SER A 234 -20.16 54.42 11.76
C SER A 234 -21.45 53.89 12.41
N SER A 235 -21.32 52.71 13.06
CA SER A 235 -21.41 52.49 14.53
C SER A 235 -22.58 53.04 15.38
N GLY A 236 -22.99 52.26 16.39
CA GLY A 236 -23.89 52.68 17.49
C GLY A 236 -25.27 52.02 17.38
N ALA A 237 -25.55 50.80 17.87
CA ALA A 237 -25.22 50.14 19.15
C ALA A 237 -26.10 50.57 20.35
N ASN A 238 -26.98 49.62 20.72
CA ASN A 238 -27.40 49.25 22.07
C ASN A 238 -28.66 49.90 22.73
N SER A 239 -29.30 49.08 23.58
CA SER A 239 -30.37 49.37 24.57
C SER A 239 -31.71 49.95 24.06
N GLN A 240 -32.89 49.68 24.63
CA GLN A 240 -33.54 48.64 25.47
C GLN A 240 -34.74 49.34 26.16
N SER A 241 -35.71 48.57 26.69
CA SER A 241 -36.91 49.04 27.44
C SER A 241 -38.00 49.76 26.59
N SER A 242 -39.30 49.74 26.94
CA SER A 242 -40.07 48.79 27.77
C SER A 242 -41.60 48.90 27.53
N SER A 243 -42.36 47.86 27.95
CA SER A 243 -43.81 47.83 28.23
C SER A 243 -44.85 48.35 27.19
N LYS A 244 -45.49 47.37 26.49
CA LYS A 244 -46.94 47.04 26.39
C LYS A 244 -48.01 48.07 26.88
N PRO A 245 -49.29 47.97 26.43
CA PRO A 245 -49.93 47.02 25.46
C PRO A 245 -50.58 47.81 24.28
N VAL A 246 -51.61 47.41 23.49
CA VAL A 246 -52.58 46.29 23.41
C VAL A 246 -53.00 46.05 21.94
N VAL A 247 -53.65 44.90 21.62
CA VAL A 247 -54.73 44.63 20.61
C VAL A 247 -54.54 43.30 19.84
N LYS A 248 -55.65 42.61 19.56
CA LYS A 248 -55.80 41.38 18.75
C LYS A 248 -56.06 41.74 17.27
N ALA A 249 -55.72 40.96 16.25
CA ALA A 249 -54.84 39.79 16.12
C ALA A 249 -54.60 39.50 14.62
N ALA A 250 -53.49 38.83 14.30
CA ALA A 250 -53.26 38.17 13.01
C ALA A 250 -52.30 36.96 13.20
N SER A 251 -52.36 35.96 12.32
CA SER A 251 -51.80 34.63 12.56
C SER A 251 -50.47 34.34 11.85
N SER A 252 -49.47 33.90 12.61
CA SER A 252 -48.43 32.97 12.12
C SER A 252 -47.82 32.16 13.28
N LYS A 253 -47.64 30.84 13.09
CA LYS A 253 -46.64 29.97 13.77
C LYS A 253 -46.72 28.49 13.37
N LYS A 254 -45.55 27.94 13.02
CA LYS A 254 -44.98 26.61 13.33
C LYS A 254 -45.87 25.34 13.31
N GLY A 255 -45.51 24.41 12.42
CA GLY A 255 -44.88 23.14 12.83
C GLY A 255 -43.40 23.17 12.43
N SER A 256 -42.40 22.59 13.11
CA SER A 256 -42.36 21.55 14.16
C SER A 256 -42.69 20.14 13.66
N LEU A 257 -41.68 19.41 13.19
CA LEU A 257 -41.77 18.06 12.63
C LEU A 257 -40.85 17.06 13.38
N PHE A 258 -41.14 16.80 14.66
CA PHE A 258 -40.50 15.73 15.44
C PHE A 258 -41.44 15.21 16.53
N SER A 259 -42.26 14.17 16.24
CA SER A 259 -42.84 13.25 17.24
C SER A 259 -43.73 12.14 16.62
N SER A 260 -43.13 11.00 16.26
CA SER A 260 -43.78 9.70 15.98
C SER A 260 -42.74 8.62 16.33
N PHE A 261 -42.94 7.62 17.21
CA PHE A 261 -44.14 6.86 17.60
C PHE A 261 -44.12 6.50 19.10
N ALA A 262 -45.29 6.45 19.78
CA ALA A 262 -45.50 5.56 20.94
C ALA A 262 -46.99 5.33 21.30
N LYS A 263 -47.42 4.06 21.24
CA LYS A 263 -48.45 3.37 22.09
C LYS A 263 -49.87 3.98 22.23
N ALA A 264 -50.88 3.20 21.83
CA ALA A 264 -52.28 3.35 22.25
C ALA A 264 -52.93 1.98 22.62
N LYS A 265 -53.75 1.94 23.68
CA LYS A 265 -54.54 0.79 24.22
C LYS A 265 -55.38 1.31 25.42
N PRO A 266 -56.42 0.61 25.94
CA PRO A 266 -57.20 -0.53 25.40
C PRO A 266 -58.75 -0.46 25.67
N LYS A 267 -59.45 -1.59 25.44
CA LYS A 267 -60.69 -2.09 26.12
C LYS A 267 -62.06 -1.44 25.76
N PRO A 268 -63.22 -2.11 26.07
CA PRO A 268 -63.48 -3.56 26.27
C PRO A 268 -64.82 -4.11 25.69
N LYS A 269 -64.95 -5.45 25.55
CA LYS A 269 -66.09 -6.28 26.05
C LYS A 269 -65.81 -7.79 25.92
N THR A 270 -66.67 -8.64 26.48
CA THR A 270 -66.38 -10.03 26.90
C THR A 270 -67.52 -11.02 26.67
N ALA A 271 -67.22 -12.28 26.29
CA ALA A 271 -68.03 -13.48 26.55
C ALA A 271 -67.22 -14.79 26.31
N ALA A 272 -67.61 -15.88 26.98
CA ALA A 272 -67.17 -17.29 26.87
C ALA A 272 -68.23 -18.17 27.60
N PRO A 273 -68.17 -19.53 27.71
CA PRO A 273 -67.22 -20.52 27.16
C PRO A 273 -67.89 -21.74 26.46
N ALA A 274 -67.12 -22.69 25.91
CA ALA A 274 -67.35 -24.17 25.95
C ALA A 274 -66.35 -24.97 25.07
N GLU A 275 -66.11 -26.23 25.47
CA GLU A 275 -65.44 -27.35 24.76
C GLU A 275 -66.46 -28.54 24.68
N PRO A 276 -66.22 -29.75 24.07
CA PRO A 276 -64.94 -30.37 23.65
C PRO A 276 -64.95 -31.18 22.32
N THR A 277 -63.89 -31.99 22.10
CA THR A 277 -63.78 -33.22 21.25
C THR A 277 -63.80 -33.09 19.70
N ALA A 278 -62.99 -33.84 18.93
CA ALA A 278 -61.83 -34.71 19.25
C ALA A 278 -61.01 -35.10 17.98
N GLN A 279 -59.77 -35.55 18.19
CA GLN A 279 -58.90 -36.36 17.29
C GLN A 279 -58.42 -35.69 15.96
N ASP A 280 -57.19 -35.88 15.48
CA ASP A 280 -55.98 -36.64 15.89
C ASP A 280 -54.76 -36.06 15.07
N VAL A 281 -53.45 -36.26 15.30
CA VAL A 281 -52.61 -37.18 16.10
C VAL A 281 -51.41 -36.40 16.73
N MET A 282 -50.43 -37.14 17.31
CA MET A 282 -49.07 -36.79 17.83
C MET A 282 -48.23 -35.79 17.00
N LEU A 283 -47.41 -34.91 17.59
CA LEU A 283 -46.13 -35.10 18.34
C LEU A 283 -45.01 -35.78 17.50
N ASP A 284 -43.77 -35.27 17.35
CA ASP A 284 -42.84 -34.42 18.17
C ASP A 284 -41.90 -35.21 19.10
N ASP A 285 -40.67 -35.51 18.62
CA ASP A 285 -39.40 -35.60 19.38
C ASP A 285 -38.19 -35.64 18.39
N ALA A 286 -36.95 -35.60 18.89
CA ALA A 286 -35.72 -35.32 18.14
C ALA A 286 -34.77 -36.53 17.89
N SER A 287 -33.86 -36.38 16.92
CA SER A 287 -32.50 -36.95 16.94
C SER A 287 -31.59 -36.27 15.90
N GLU A 288 -30.27 -36.45 16.05
CA GLU A 288 -29.23 -36.00 15.11
C GLU A 288 -29.08 -36.98 13.92
N GLU A 289 -28.62 -36.48 12.76
CA GLU A 289 -27.56 -37.05 11.89
C GLU A 289 -27.45 -36.23 10.58
N GLU A 290 -26.22 -35.94 10.12
CA GLU A 290 -25.99 -35.46 8.74
C GLU A 290 -26.07 -36.64 7.74
N PRO A 291 -26.24 -36.35 6.43
CA PRO A 291 -25.14 -36.76 5.57
C PRO A 291 -24.81 -35.83 4.38
N GLU A 292 -23.53 -35.86 3.99
CA GLU A 292 -23.01 -35.63 2.65
C GLU A 292 -23.68 -36.60 1.63
N GLU A 293 -23.73 -36.45 0.30
CA GLU A 293 -23.03 -35.63 -0.70
C GLU A 293 -24.08 -35.02 -1.68
N LEU A 294 -23.88 -33.85 -2.29
CA LEU A 294 -23.03 -33.60 -3.47
C LEU A 294 -23.44 -34.39 -4.75
N PHE A 295 -23.82 -33.61 -5.78
CA PHE A 295 -24.24 -33.97 -7.16
C PHE A 295 -25.70 -34.44 -7.40
N PRO A 296 -26.47 -33.76 -8.29
CA PRO A 296 -27.80 -34.20 -8.71
C PRO A 296 -27.74 -35.24 -9.83
N ASP A 297 -28.62 -36.25 -9.75
CA ASP A 297 -28.71 -37.31 -10.76
C ASP A 297 -29.38 -36.85 -12.07
N SER A 298 -28.94 -37.40 -13.20
CA SER A 298 -29.38 -37.00 -14.54
C SER A 298 -29.92 -38.20 -15.33
N GLY A 299 -31.25 -38.30 -15.47
CA GLY A 299 -31.87 -39.18 -16.47
C GLY A 299 -31.48 -38.71 -17.89
N ASP A 300 -31.14 -39.58 -18.83
CA ASP A 300 -31.89 -40.81 -19.14
C ASP A 300 -31.02 -41.99 -19.69
N ARG A 301 -31.67 -43.10 -20.01
CA ARG A 301 -31.13 -44.48 -20.11
C ARG A 301 -30.44 -44.87 -21.43
N ALA A 302 -29.46 -45.78 -21.35
CA ALA A 302 -29.39 -46.99 -22.21
C ALA A 302 -28.40 -48.11 -21.72
N ALA A 303 -28.92 -49.35 -21.63
CA ALA A 303 -28.27 -50.66 -21.91
C ALA A 303 -26.93 -51.10 -21.26
N ALA A 304 -27.03 -51.63 -20.03
CA ALA A 304 -26.46 -52.89 -19.48
C ALA A 304 -25.24 -53.63 -20.12
N ALA A 305 -24.24 -53.94 -19.28
CA ALA A 305 -23.61 -55.28 -19.12
C ALA A 305 -22.71 -55.35 -17.86
N ASN A 306 -22.58 -56.55 -17.25
CA ASN A 306 -21.71 -56.96 -16.12
C ASN A 306 -21.64 -56.10 -14.83
N ARG A 307 -21.76 -56.77 -13.67
CA ARG A 307 -21.63 -56.17 -12.33
C ARG A 307 -20.99 -57.19 -11.38
N GLU A 308 -19.66 -57.18 -11.28
CA GLU A 308 -18.93 -57.94 -10.25
C GLU A 308 -19.35 -57.50 -8.84
N SER A 309 -19.25 -58.39 -7.86
CA SER A 309 -19.84 -58.15 -6.53
C SER A 309 -18.88 -57.43 -5.58
N ARG A 310 -19.40 -56.60 -4.67
CA ARG A 310 -18.59 -55.80 -3.73
C ARG A 310 -17.65 -56.67 -2.88
N LYS A 311 -18.10 -57.87 -2.53
CA LYS A 311 -17.39 -58.87 -1.71
C LYS A 311 -16.13 -59.44 -2.40
N GLU A 312 -16.21 -59.63 -3.71
CA GLU A 312 -15.14 -60.17 -4.57
C GLU A 312 -13.96 -59.19 -4.67
N ARG A 313 -14.24 -57.89 -4.52
CA ARG A 313 -13.22 -56.83 -4.43
C ARG A 313 -12.58 -56.74 -3.04
N GLU A 314 -13.30 -57.08 -1.97
CA GLU A 314 -12.75 -57.11 -0.60
C GLU A 314 -11.81 -58.30 -0.40
N GLU A 315 -12.19 -59.51 -0.84
CA GLU A 315 -11.32 -60.69 -0.80
C GLU A 315 -10.03 -60.47 -1.62
N LYS A 316 -10.13 -59.79 -2.77
CA LYS A 316 -8.97 -59.43 -3.59
C LYS A 316 -8.08 -58.34 -2.99
N LEU A 317 -8.63 -57.44 -2.17
CA LEU A 317 -7.83 -56.44 -1.44
C LEU A 317 -7.08 -57.10 -0.27
N LYS A 318 -7.76 -57.97 0.48
CA LYS A 318 -7.15 -58.69 1.60
C LYS A 318 -6.00 -59.59 1.13
N LYS A 319 -6.16 -60.26 -0.02
CA LYS A 319 -5.10 -61.07 -0.65
C LYS A 319 -3.96 -60.27 -1.30
N MET A 320 -3.78 -59.00 -0.93
CA MET A 320 -2.59 -58.18 -1.22
C MET A 320 -2.04 -57.52 0.06
N MET A 321 -2.39 -58.06 1.24
CA MET A 321 -1.93 -57.59 2.55
C MET A 321 -1.48 -58.73 3.49
N ASP A 322 -1.61 -60.00 3.08
CA ASP A 322 -1.29 -61.19 3.87
C ASP A 322 -0.04 -61.96 3.35
N ASP A 323 0.62 -61.49 2.27
CA ASP A 323 1.86 -62.08 1.69
C ASP A 323 3.04 -61.07 1.81
N ASP A 324 4.25 -61.59 2.06
CA ASP A 324 5.59 -60.94 2.15
C ASP A 324 6.03 -60.29 3.51
N GLU A 325 6.37 -61.14 4.50
CA GLU A 325 7.26 -60.84 5.63
C GLU A 325 8.18 -62.08 5.90
N ALA A 326 9.47 -61.87 6.24
CA ALA A 326 10.56 -62.87 6.33
C ALA A 326 11.02 -63.48 4.96
N ASP A 327 12.25 -64.00 4.76
CA ASP A 327 13.34 -64.42 5.68
C ASP A 327 14.76 -64.15 5.07
N ASP A 328 15.83 -64.48 5.80
CA ASP A 328 17.25 -64.07 5.56
C ASP A 328 18.16 -64.94 4.63
N GLU A 329 19.38 -64.40 4.37
CA GLU A 329 20.72 -65.07 4.22
C GLU A 329 21.50 -65.21 2.87
N GLU A 330 22.83 -64.98 3.03
CA GLU A 330 24.06 -65.39 2.29
C GLU A 330 24.49 -64.84 0.88
N MET A 331 25.82 -64.85 0.68
CA MET A 331 26.64 -64.32 -0.45
C MET A 331 27.33 -65.47 -1.24
N PRO A 332 27.97 -65.22 -2.42
CA PRO A 332 29.45 -65.04 -2.43
C PRO A 332 30.10 -64.22 -3.59
N ASP A 333 31.18 -63.48 -3.23
CA ASP A 333 32.51 -63.31 -3.87
C ASP A 333 32.79 -62.93 -5.35
N ALA A 334 34.06 -62.50 -5.57
CA ALA A 334 34.86 -62.31 -6.80
C ALA A 334 34.65 -61.01 -7.65
N ASP A 335 35.70 -60.33 -8.16
CA ASP A 335 37.16 -60.47 -7.95
C ASP A 335 37.98 -59.19 -8.30
N GLU A 336 39.29 -59.28 -8.03
CA GLU A 336 40.41 -58.31 -7.96
C GLU A 336 40.72 -57.27 -9.09
N GLU A 337 41.47 -56.22 -8.66
CA GLU A 337 42.64 -55.56 -9.32
C GLU A 337 42.50 -54.62 -10.57
N SER A 338 43.45 -53.73 -10.94
CA SER A 338 44.77 -53.36 -10.35
C SER A 338 45.30 -51.93 -10.72
N LEU A 339 46.04 -51.32 -9.76
CA LEU A 339 47.31 -50.55 -9.88
C LEU A 339 47.47 -49.20 -10.67
N ARG A 340 47.99 -48.20 -9.91
CA ARG A 340 49.17 -47.31 -10.16
C ARG A 340 49.05 -45.91 -10.85
N GLU A 341 49.19 -44.90 -9.99
CA GLU A 341 50.02 -43.67 -10.06
C GLU A 341 51.44 -43.82 -10.69
N PRO A 342 52.20 -42.75 -11.08
CA PRO A 342 52.35 -41.47 -10.33
C PRO A 342 52.59 -40.14 -11.09
N THR A 343 52.74 -39.06 -10.31
CA THR A 343 53.25 -37.69 -10.59
C THR A 343 54.82 -37.65 -10.48
N PRO A 344 55.58 -36.52 -10.36
CA PRO A 344 55.34 -35.04 -10.47
C PRO A 344 56.29 -34.33 -11.52
N ILE A 345 56.44 -32.98 -11.63
CA ILE A 345 57.44 -32.10 -10.91
C ILE A 345 57.45 -30.61 -11.41
N GLU A 346 57.54 -29.65 -10.45
CA GLU A 346 58.18 -28.29 -10.42
C GLU A 346 57.87 -27.10 -11.40
N GLN A 347 58.59 -25.96 -11.20
CA GLN A 347 58.31 -24.54 -11.57
C GLN A 347 59.62 -23.82 -12.10
N PRO A 348 59.79 -22.46 -12.18
CA PRO A 348 58.97 -21.36 -12.75
C PRO A 348 59.65 -20.58 -13.95
N PRO A 349 60.02 -19.26 -13.93
CA PRO A 349 59.58 -18.23 -14.92
C PRO A 349 60.70 -17.63 -15.82
N PRO A 350 60.42 -16.73 -16.82
CA PRO A 350 60.56 -15.27 -16.58
C PRO A 350 59.85 -14.23 -17.53
N SER A 351 59.78 -12.96 -17.07
CA SER A 351 59.93 -11.65 -17.79
C SER A 351 59.09 -11.19 -19.03
N GLN A 352 58.79 -9.88 -19.06
CA GLN A 352 58.32 -9.08 -20.23
C GLN A 352 59.45 -8.77 -21.24
N PRO A 353 59.15 -8.24 -22.46
CA PRO A 353 59.48 -6.81 -22.69
C PRO A 353 58.62 -6.00 -23.70
N ALA A 354 58.56 -4.68 -23.42
CA ALA A 354 58.63 -3.51 -24.32
C ALA A 354 57.84 -3.35 -25.65
N GLU A 355 57.07 -2.26 -25.66
CA GLU A 355 56.53 -1.42 -26.74
C GLU A 355 57.57 -0.87 -27.76
N LEU A 356 57.19 -0.58 -29.03
CA LEU A 356 57.35 0.73 -29.75
C LEU A 356 57.44 0.72 -31.32
N LYS A 357 56.73 1.71 -31.93
CA LYS A 357 57.06 2.58 -33.11
C LYS A 357 57.14 2.07 -34.57
N GLU A 358 56.56 2.88 -35.45
CA GLU A 358 56.98 3.09 -36.87
C GLU A 358 58.02 4.22 -36.98
N GLU A 359 58.83 4.25 -38.05
CA GLU A 359 59.81 5.32 -38.34
C GLU A 359 59.53 6.09 -39.65
N VAL A 360 59.80 7.41 -39.68
CA VAL A 360 59.77 8.22 -40.91
C VAL A 360 60.89 9.28 -40.93
N THR A 361 61.98 9.00 -41.64
CA THR A 361 63.13 9.90 -41.83
C THR A 361 62.89 11.00 -42.89
N VAL A 362 63.76 12.02 -42.92
CA VAL A 362 63.73 13.17 -43.85
C VAL A 362 65.13 13.55 -44.30
N GLN A 363 65.30 13.79 -45.59
CA GLN A 363 66.27 14.73 -46.17
C GLN A 363 65.71 15.19 -47.54
N GLY A 364 66.10 16.38 -48.01
CA GLY A 364 65.69 16.88 -49.34
C GLY A 364 64.27 17.46 -49.46
N GLY A 365 63.55 17.71 -48.35
CA GLY A 365 62.38 18.59 -48.35
C GLY A 365 61.00 17.98 -48.63
N ARG A 366 60.87 16.66 -48.83
CA ARG A 366 59.58 15.93 -48.89
C ARG A 366 59.67 14.61 -48.12
N ARG A 367 58.61 14.22 -47.38
CA ARG A 367 58.48 12.88 -46.77
C ARG A 367 57.81 11.90 -47.74
N ARG A 368 58.23 10.63 -47.70
CA ARG A 368 57.52 9.49 -48.31
C ARG A 368 57.53 8.33 -47.33
N GLY A 369 56.42 7.60 -47.25
CA GLY A 369 56.26 6.43 -46.38
C GLY A 369 55.44 5.33 -47.04
N LYS A 370 55.47 4.12 -46.47
CA LYS A 370 54.64 2.98 -46.87
C LYS A 370 53.82 2.47 -45.68
N ARG A 371 52.60 2.01 -45.94
CA ARG A 371 51.76 1.28 -44.96
C ARG A 371 51.14 0.05 -45.60
N GLN A 372 50.80 -0.95 -44.80
CA GLN A 372 50.13 -2.17 -45.25
C GLN A 372 48.61 -2.04 -45.11
N VAL A 373 47.85 -2.51 -46.10
CA VAL A 373 46.39 -2.44 -46.18
C VAL A 373 45.84 -3.75 -46.76
N MET A 374 44.91 -4.37 -46.05
CA MET A 374 44.20 -5.58 -46.51
C MET A 374 43.26 -5.26 -47.68
N LYS A 375 43.23 -6.10 -48.71
CA LYS A 375 42.28 -5.99 -49.84
C LYS A 375 41.59 -7.31 -50.14
N LYS A 376 40.27 -7.26 -50.30
CA LYS A 376 39.40 -8.40 -50.66
C LYS A 376 39.57 -8.78 -52.12
N LYS A 377 39.75 -10.07 -52.40
CA LYS A 377 39.84 -10.66 -53.74
C LYS A 377 39.03 -11.96 -53.77
N THR A 378 38.12 -12.07 -54.73
CA THR A 378 37.24 -13.25 -54.89
C THR A 378 37.83 -14.21 -55.90
N VAL A 379 37.96 -15.48 -55.52
CA VAL A 379 38.47 -16.58 -56.35
C VAL A 379 37.51 -17.76 -56.19
N LYS A 380 37.36 -18.59 -57.23
CA LYS A 380 36.53 -19.79 -57.17
C LYS A 380 37.35 -20.98 -56.65
N ASP A 381 36.82 -21.73 -55.69
CA ASP A 381 37.46 -22.92 -55.13
C ASP A 381 37.14 -24.20 -55.93
N GLU A 382 37.82 -25.30 -55.56
CA GLU A 382 37.74 -26.59 -56.23
C GLU A 382 36.40 -27.32 -56.00
N GLU A 383 35.63 -26.90 -54.98
CA GLU A 383 34.26 -27.37 -54.70
C GLU A 383 33.19 -26.52 -55.40
N GLY A 384 33.60 -25.46 -56.12
CA GLY A 384 32.75 -24.71 -57.03
C GLY A 384 32.12 -23.44 -56.44
N TYR A 385 32.54 -22.98 -55.27
CA TYR A 385 32.04 -21.77 -54.62
C TYR A 385 32.95 -20.56 -54.84
N LEU A 386 32.39 -19.35 -54.79
CA LEU A 386 33.12 -18.09 -54.95
C LEU A 386 33.54 -17.55 -53.58
N VAL A 387 34.78 -17.80 -53.18
CA VAL A 387 35.31 -17.43 -51.87
C VAL A 387 36.12 -16.13 -51.98
N THR A 388 35.83 -15.18 -51.09
CA THR A 388 36.57 -13.92 -51.01
C THR A 388 37.58 -13.99 -49.87
N ARG A 389 38.87 -13.88 -50.20
CA ARG A 389 39.98 -13.83 -49.22
C ARG A 389 40.57 -12.43 -49.17
N GLU A 390 41.16 -12.05 -48.04
CA GLU A 390 41.89 -10.79 -47.90
C GLU A 390 43.40 -11.03 -47.96
N GLU A 391 44.10 -10.24 -48.77
CA GLU A 391 45.56 -10.27 -48.89
C GLU A 391 46.17 -8.91 -48.49
N ALA A 392 47.33 -8.94 -47.84
CA ALA A 392 47.95 -7.77 -47.22
C ALA A 392 48.88 -7.02 -48.18
N SER A 393 48.41 -5.92 -48.78
CA SER A 393 49.13 -5.14 -49.79
C SER A 393 49.85 -3.90 -49.22
N TRP A 394 51.06 -3.58 -49.69
CA TRP A 394 51.80 -2.39 -49.27
C TRP A 394 51.59 -1.21 -50.23
N GLU A 395 51.13 -0.07 -49.72
CA GLU A 395 50.95 1.17 -50.49
C GLU A 395 51.91 2.26 -50.03
N SER A 396 52.46 3.03 -50.98
CA SER A 396 53.33 4.19 -50.71
C SER A 396 52.60 5.51 -50.90
N PHE A 397 52.78 6.46 -49.97
CA PHE A 397 52.12 7.77 -49.99
C PHE A 397 53.14 8.94 -50.15
N SER A 398 52.71 10.01 -50.81
CA SER A 398 53.44 11.29 -50.88
C SER A 398 52.51 12.46 -51.14
N GLU A 399 52.80 13.61 -50.53
CA GLU A 399 52.00 14.84 -50.62
C GLU A 399 51.98 15.46 -52.03
N ASP A 400 50.80 15.58 -52.64
CA ASP A 400 50.25 16.80 -53.27
C ASP A 400 48.90 16.54 -53.99
N GLU A 401 47.80 16.33 -53.25
CA GLU A 401 46.42 16.54 -53.75
C GLU A 401 45.43 16.76 -52.56
N PRO A 402 44.50 17.75 -52.60
CA PRO A 402 43.64 18.17 -51.47
C PRO A 402 42.23 17.49 -51.50
N ALA A 403 41.32 17.58 -50.52
CA ALA A 403 40.97 18.64 -49.55
C ALA A 403 40.00 18.09 -48.44
N PRO A 404 39.36 18.90 -47.55
CA PRO A 404 39.87 20.04 -46.77
C PRO A 404 39.56 19.99 -45.24
N LYS A 405 40.56 20.34 -44.43
CA LYS A 405 40.51 21.09 -43.14
C LYS A 405 39.35 20.88 -42.14
N LYS A 406 39.68 20.29 -40.98
CA LYS A 406 39.28 20.82 -39.65
C LYS A 406 40.37 21.78 -39.14
N LEU A 407 40.01 22.81 -38.36
CA LEU A 407 40.66 23.25 -37.10
C LEU A 407 39.99 24.53 -36.54
N ALA A 408 40.41 24.98 -35.35
CA ALA A 408 39.65 25.88 -34.49
C ALA A 408 40.27 27.28 -34.25
N VAL A 409 39.39 28.25 -33.96
CA VAL A 409 39.54 29.47 -33.13
C VAL A 409 40.86 30.27 -33.20
N ASN A 410 40.79 31.49 -33.75
CA ASN A 410 41.06 32.71 -32.96
C ASN A 410 40.49 34.02 -33.58
N VAL A 411 40.51 35.11 -32.80
CA VAL A 411 39.76 36.39 -32.93
C VAL A 411 40.64 37.47 -33.61
N PRO A 412 40.19 38.34 -34.57
CA PRO A 412 39.33 39.51 -34.25
C PRO A 412 38.39 40.13 -35.32
N LYS A 413 37.45 40.98 -34.82
CA LYS A 413 36.76 42.15 -35.45
C LYS A 413 36.45 42.14 -36.98
N ALA A 414 35.16 42.09 -37.34
CA ALA A 414 34.35 43.29 -37.70
C ALA A 414 32.96 42.97 -38.32
N MET A 415 31.91 43.63 -37.80
CA MET A 415 30.60 43.98 -38.40
C MET A 415 29.65 42.95 -39.05
N THR A 416 28.34 43.29 -38.92
CA THR A 416 27.19 42.89 -39.76
C THR A 416 26.87 41.40 -40.01
N LEU A 417 26.12 40.78 -39.09
CA LEU A 417 25.08 39.79 -39.46
C LEU A 417 23.90 39.72 -38.47
N SER A 418 23.30 40.87 -38.13
CA SER A 418 22.01 40.89 -37.43
C SER A 418 20.86 40.67 -38.41
N ILE A 419 20.20 39.50 -38.37
CA ILE A 419 18.81 39.21 -38.80
C ILE A 419 18.49 37.72 -38.63
N VAL A 420 19.43 36.81 -38.93
CA VAL A 420 19.15 35.36 -39.00
C VAL A 420 18.95 34.70 -37.63
N LEU A 421 19.58 35.21 -36.57
CA LEU A 421 19.58 34.58 -35.24
C LEU A 421 18.23 34.68 -34.50
N ALA A 422 17.32 35.57 -34.91
CA ALA A 422 16.02 35.72 -34.26
C ALA A 422 15.05 34.56 -34.58
N ALA A 423 15.11 34.00 -35.79
CA ALA A 423 14.17 32.98 -36.24
C ALA A 423 14.40 31.61 -35.57
N SER A 424 15.65 31.25 -35.28
CA SER A 424 16.00 29.98 -34.63
C SER A 424 15.63 29.95 -33.14
N LEU A 425 15.65 31.10 -32.45
CA LEU A 425 15.29 31.19 -31.03
C LEU A 425 13.78 31.01 -30.79
N LEU A 426 12.90 31.53 -31.66
CA LEU A 426 11.47 31.25 -31.57
C LEU A 426 11.12 29.78 -31.91
N GLY A 427 11.92 29.14 -32.77
CA GLY A 427 11.74 27.73 -33.12
C GLY A 427 11.92 26.76 -31.95
N LEU A 428 12.92 27.00 -31.09
CA LEU A 428 13.15 26.16 -29.89
C LEU A 428 12.14 26.45 -28.77
N ALA A 429 11.66 27.68 -28.62
CA ALA A 429 10.68 28.04 -27.60
C ALA A 429 9.39 27.20 -27.73
N ASN A 430 8.85 27.07 -28.95
CA ASN A 430 7.64 26.28 -29.21
C ASN A 430 7.85 24.75 -29.10
N ALA A 431 9.10 24.26 -29.07
CA ALA A 431 9.40 22.85 -28.83
C ALA A 431 9.55 22.51 -27.34
N LEU A 432 9.81 23.51 -26.49
CA LEU A 432 9.84 23.35 -25.03
C LEU A 432 8.46 23.49 -24.39
N ALA A 433 7.59 24.35 -24.96
CA ALA A 433 6.24 24.65 -24.46
C ALA A 433 5.26 23.46 -24.33
N GLY A 434 5.66 22.24 -24.74
CA GLY A 434 4.89 21.00 -24.56
C GLY A 434 5.48 20.03 -23.53
N ARG A 435 6.61 20.35 -22.87
CA ARG A 435 7.19 19.51 -21.80
C ARG A 435 6.60 19.81 -20.42
N ASP A 436 6.17 21.05 -20.22
CA ASP A 436 5.70 21.57 -18.94
C ASP A 436 4.17 21.46 -18.77
N ASP A 437 3.48 20.65 -19.60
CA ASP A 437 2.06 20.33 -19.43
C ASP A 437 1.87 19.50 -18.14
N PRO A 438 1.21 20.03 -17.09
CA PRO A 438 1.04 19.30 -15.84
C PRO A 438 0.22 18.01 -16.01
N ALA A 439 -0.63 17.93 -17.03
CA ALA A 439 -1.41 16.73 -17.33
C ALA A 439 -0.60 15.63 -18.05
N ILE A 440 0.57 15.96 -18.62
CA ILE A 440 1.54 14.99 -19.12
C ILE A 440 2.45 14.55 -17.96
N LEU A 441 2.99 15.50 -17.20
CA LEU A 441 3.83 15.21 -16.03
C LEU A 441 3.10 14.34 -15.01
N LYS A 442 1.81 14.63 -14.71
CA LYS A 442 1.00 13.83 -13.77
C LYS A 442 0.67 12.41 -14.25
N ARG A 443 0.94 12.07 -15.52
CA ARG A 443 0.86 10.69 -16.06
C ARG A 443 2.20 9.94 -16.01
N ALA A 444 3.29 10.65 -15.78
CA ALA A 444 4.65 10.09 -15.66
C ALA A 444 5.07 9.91 -14.19
N CYS A 445 4.19 10.22 -13.24
CA CYS A 445 4.44 10.01 -11.81
C CYS A 445 4.59 8.52 -11.50
N PRO A 446 5.64 8.12 -10.75
CA PRO A 446 5.78 6.74 -10.31
C PRO A 446 4.68 6.36 -9.31
N ASP A 447 4.45 5.05 -9.18
CA ASP A 447 3.77 4.52 -8.00
C ASP A 447 4.59 4.84 -6.74
N TYR A 448 3.93 5.29 -5.66
CA TYR A 448 4.63 5.79 -4.49
C TYR A 448 5.10 4.68 -3.54
N VAL A 449 4.50 3.48 -3.55
CA VAL A 449 5.07 2.31 -2.84
C VAL A 449 6.44 1.99 -3.42
N SER A 450 6.50 1.89 -4.75
CA SER A 450 7.71 1.63 -5.54
C SER A 450 8.75 2.73 -5.35
N TYR A 451 8.33 4.00 -5.31
CA TYR A 451 9.19 5.15 -5.04
C TYR A 451 9.80 5.07 -3.62
N ALA A 452 8.96 5.05 -2.57
CA ALA A 452 9.38 5.05 -1.17
C ALA A 452 10.29 3.87 -0.79
N SER A 453 10.24 2.77 -1.53
CA SER A 453 11.11 1.60 -1.38
C SER A 453 12.58 1.84 -1.78
N THR A 454 12.90 3.01 -2.37
CA THR A 454 14.23 3.30 -2.95
C THR A 454 14.75 4.68 -2.54
N PRO A 455 16.08 4.87 -2.41
CA PRO A 455 16.66 6.14 -1.98
C PRO A 455 16.83 7.14 -3.14
N HIS A 456 16.43 8.40 -2.92
CA HIS A 456 16.58 9.50 -3.89
C HIS A 456 17.44 10.65 -3.38
N ALA A 457 18.14 11.30 -4.31
CA ALA A 457 18.80 12.58 -4.08
C ALA A 457 17.79 13.75 -4.16
N PRO A 458 18.03 14.88 -3.45
CA PRO A 458 19.19 15.17 -2.60
C PRO A 458 19.17 14.34 -1.31
N TYR A 459 20.36 13.95 -0.86
CA TYR A 459 20.54 13.35 0.48
C TYR A 459 20.75 14.46 1.51
N SER A 460 20.41 14.20 2.77
CA SER A 460 20.76 15.09 3.88
C SER A 460 22.28 15.28 4.03
N GLU A 461 22.67 16.37 4.68
CA GLU A 461 24.06 16.68 5.05
C GLU A 461 24.49 16.01 6.38
N GLY A 462 23.64 15.16 6.96
CA GLY A 462 23.89 14.44 8.22
C GLY A 462 24.69 13.14 8.05
N PRO A 463 25.09 12.49 9.15
CA PRO A 463 25.84 11.24 9.13
C PRO A 463 25.10 10.07 8.47
N LEU A 464 23.77 9.99 8.58
CA LEU A 464 22.98 8.90 7.98
C LEU A 464 22.76 9.10 6.47
N LYS A 465 22.79 10.35 5.99
CA LYS A 465 22.50 10.72 4.60
C LYS A 465 21.13 10.23 4.14
N LEU A 466 20.11 10.47 4.96
CA LEU A 466 18.72 10.11 4.64
C LEU A 466 18.30 10.69 3.28
N PRO A 467 17.63 9.92 2.41
CA PRO A 467 17.20 10.37 1.10
C PRO A 467 16.02 11.36 1.16
N PHE A 468 15.83 12.08 0.07
CA PHE A 468 14.58 12.81 -0.19
C PHE A 468 13.48 11.82 -0.58
N GLN A 469 12.26 12.00 -0.06
CA GLN A 469 11.12 11.12 -0.38
C GLN A 469 9.81 11.87 -0.69
N ARG A 470 9.83 13.19 -0.83
CA ARG A 470 8.65 13.89 -1.35
C ARG A 470 8.52 13.65 -2.86
N PRO A 471 7.31 13.41 -3.40
CA PRO A 471 7.10 13.44 -4.84
C PRO A 471 7.53 14.77 -5.46
N ALA A 472 7.94 14.72 -6.72
CA ALA A 472 8.04 15.90 -7.57
C ALA A 472 6.71 16.68 -7.56
N GLU A 473 6.76 18.01 -7.65
CA GLU A 473 5.61 18.88 -7.36
C GLU A 473 4.35 18.56 -8.20
N ALA A 474 4.52 18.24 -9.49
CA ALA A 474 3.42 17.82 -10.37
C ALA A 474 2.75 16.49 -9.97
N CYS A 475 3.41 15.70 -9.13
CA CYS A 475 2.94 14.40 -8.63
C CYS A 475 2.30 14.46 -7.24
N ARG A 476 2.46 15.57 -6.51
CA ARG A 476 1.81 15.73 -5.19
C ARG A 476 0.29 15.66 -5.33
N THR A 477 -0.38 14.93 -4.44
CA THR A 477 -1.84 14.76 -4.50
C THR A 477 -2.60 16.02 -4.10
N PHE A 478 -2.06 16.74 -3.13
CA PHE A 478 -2.53 18.02 -2.60
C PHE A 478 -1.32 18.87 -2.21
N SER A 479 -1.46 20.19 -2.13
CA SER A 479 -0.40 21.11 -1.69
C SER A 479 -0.98 22.30 -0.93
N SER A 480 -0.29 22.76 0.12
CA SER A 480 -0.67 23.92 0.94
C SER A 480 0.54 24.83 1.14
N PRO A 481 0.47 26.13 0.80
CA PRO A 481 1.55 27.08 1.08
C PRO A 481 1.86 27.23 2.58
N ALA A 482 0.86 27.02 3.44
CA ALA A 482 1.04 27.03 4.89
C ALA A 482 1.85 25.82 5.37
N VAL A 483 1.62 24.63 4.80
CA VAL A 483 2.41 23.43 5.09
C VAL A 483 3.86 23.58 4.60
N GLU A 484 4.09 24.10 3.39
CA GLU A 484 5.44 24.37 2.90
C GLU A 484 6.19 25.36 3.82
N LYS A 485 5.51 26.41 4.32
CA LYS A 485 6.07 27.33 5.31
C LYS A 485 6.46 26.62 6.62
N VAL A 486 5.63 25.73 7.16
CA VAL A 486 5.96 24.96 8.37
C VAL A 486 7.18 24.04 8.13
N ILE A 487 7.31 23.46 6.94
CA ILE A 487 8.50 22.67 6.57
C ILE A 487 9.75 23.53 6.60
N ASP A 488 9.76 24.69 5.96
CA ASP A 488 10.95 25.55 5.94
C ASP A 488 11.25 26.17 7.32
N ASP A 489 10.24 26.61 8.07
CA ASP A 489 10.39 27.10 9.45
C ASP A 489 11.05 26.05 10.37
N ILE A 490 10.55 24.80 10.37
CA ILE A 490 11.09 23.72 11.21
C ILE A 490 12.47 23.28 10.71
N THR A 491 12.61 22.98 9.41
CA THR A 491 13.82 22.30 8.88
C THR A 491 15.03 23.23 8.74
N SER A 492 14.81 24.55 8.64
CA SER A 492 15.89 25.53 8.78
C SER A 492 16.45 25.61 10.21
N ARG A 493 15.57 25.48 11.22
CA ARG A 493 15.90 25.56 12.66
C ARG A 493 16.48 24.28 13.25
N LEU A 494 16.12 23.10 12.72
CA LEU A 494 16.61 21.81 13.22
C LEU A 494 18.14 21.71 13.14
N THR A 495 18.80 21.41 14.26
CA THR A 495 20.26 21.31 14.32
C THR A 495 20.78 20.04 13.64
N ASP A 496 20.05 18.94 13.79
CA ASP A 496 20.29 17.69 13.08
C ASP A 496 19.69 17.74 11.66
N LYS A 497 20.52 17.45 10.65
CA LYS A 497 20.15 17.50 9.24
C LYS A 497 19.55 16.20 8.70
N ASP A 498 19.76 15.08 9.39
CA ASP A 498 19.02 13.85 9.10
C ASP A 498 17.59 13.96 9.65
N LEU A 499 17.43 14.42 10.90
CA LEU A 499 16.10 14.71 11.48
C LEU A 499 15.33 15.76 10.67
N ALA A 500 16.02 16.79 10.15
CA ALA A 500 15.42 17.78 9.26
C ALA A 500 14.92 17.17 7.93
N GLN A 501 15.68 16.24 7.34
CA GLN A 501 15.26 15.57 6.11
C GLN A 501 14.11 14.57 6.35
N LEU A 502 14.11 13.88 7.50
CA LEU A 502 13.00 13.01 7.90
C LEU A 502 11.71 13.84 8.13
N PHE A 503 11.78 14.97 8.83
CA PHE A 503 10.61 15.87 8.98
C PHE A 503 10.13 16.43 7.64
N ARG A 504 11.06 16.84 6.76
CA ARG A 504 10.78 17.32 5.41
C ARG A 504 10.01 16.28 4.57
N ASN A 505 10.32 15.00 4.73
CA ASN A 505 9.63 13.91 4.03
C ASN A 505 8.30 13.53 4.71
N ALA A 506 8.29 13.42 6.04
CA ALA A 506 7.20 12.85 6.82
C ALA A 506 6.00 13.80 7.01
N TYR A 507 6.25 15.07 7.40
CA TYR A 507 5.17 16.02 7.70
C TYR A 507 4.20 16.29 6.53
N PRO A 508 4.63 16.46 5.26
CA PRO A 508 3.71 16.59 4.14
C PRO A 508 3.22 15.26 3.56
N ASN A 509 3.69 14.09 4.03
CA ASN A 509 3.53 12.82 3.32
C ASN A 509 2.06 12.51 2.94
N THR A 510 1.11 12.77 3.84
CA THR A 510 -0.32 12.63 3.58
C THR A 510 -0.78 13.51 2.40
N LEU A 511 -0.52 14.82 2.45
CA LEU A 511 -0.93 15.74 1.38
C LEU A 511 -0.24 15.42 0.06
N ASP A 512 1.05 15.08 0.12
CA ASP A 512 1.85 14.73 -1.04
C ASP A 512 1.37 13.43 -1.72
N THR A 513 0.80 12.45 -1.00
CA THR A 513 0.64 11.07 -1.53
C THR A 513 -0.72 10.39 -1.35
N THR A 514 -1.50 10.72 -0.31
CA THR A 514 -2.70 9.94 0.07
C THR A 514 -4.05 10.60 -0.25
N ILE A 515 -4.06 11.87 -0.68
CA ILE A 515 -5.30 12.58 -1.05
C ILE A 515 -5.78 12.14 -2.45
N LYS A 516 -6.27 10.90 -2.56
CA LYS A 516 -6.62 10.31 -3.86
C LYS A 516 -7.82 11.00 -4.53
N TRP A 517 -8.74 11.58 -3.76
CA TRP A 517 -9.87 12.36 -4.28
C TRP A 517 -10.26 13.50 -3.33
N HIS A 518 -10.53 14.67 -3.90
CA HIS A 518 -11.09 15.83 -3.20
C HIS A 518 -11.97 16.64 -4.16
N THR A 519 -13.10 17.17 -3.67
CA THR A 519 -14.03 17.98 -4.47
C THR A 519 -14.79 18.99 -3.61
N ASN A 520 -14.83 20.26 -4.04
CA ASN A 520 -15.56 21.35 -3.36
C ASN A 520 -17.06 21.41 -3.70
N GLY A 521 -17.71 20.27 -3.94
CA GLY A 521 -19.13 20.14 -4.32
C GLY A 521 -19.60 20.81 -5.63
N SER A 522 -18.76 21.64 -6.25
CA SER A 522 -19.12 22.56 -7.34
C SER A 522 -19.10 21.93 -8.74
N SER A 523 -18.51 20.74 -8.86
CA SER A 523 -18.26 20.02 -10.12
C SER A 523 -19.54 19.56 -10.82
N ALA A 524 -19.47 19.43 -12.15
CA ALA A 524 -20.59 18.95 -12.96
C ALA A 524 -20.96 17.48 -12.68
N SER A 525 -20.01 16.68 -12.18
CA SER A 525 -20.25 15.33 -11.67
C SER A 525 -21.02 15.35 -10.34
N ALA A 526 -20.59 16.15 -9.35
CA ALA A 526 -21.32 16.28 -8.08
C ALA A 526 -22.77 16.77 -8.28
N LYS A 527 -22.99 17.73 -9.17
CA LYS A 527 -24.34 18.23 -9.52
C LYS A 527 -25.23 17.22 -10.25
N ARG A 528 -24.65 16.24 -10.93
CA ARG A 528 -25.41 15.09 -11.48
C ARG A 528 -25.66 14.05 -10.40
N ALA A 529 -24.66 13.75 -9.58
CA ALA A 529 -24.79 12.83 -8.44
C ALA A 529 -25.93 13.24 -7.50
N SER A 530 -26.01 14.49 -7.07
CA SER A 530 -27.09 14.98 -6.19
C SER A 530 -28.51 14.87 -6.78
N SER A 531 -28.66 14.59 -8.08
CA SER A 531 -29.96 14.30 -8.71
C SER A 531 -30.31 12.80 -8.73
N GLN A 532 -29.39 11.93 -8.30
CA GLN A 532 -29.51 10.46 -8.35
C GLN A 532 -29.21 9.78 -6.99
N SER A 533 -28.29 10.31 -6.18
CA SER A 533 -27.92 9.81 -4.84
C SER A 533 -28.69 10.47 -3.67
N GLY A 534 -29.66 11.34 -3.96
CA GLY A 534 -30.39 12.09 -2.94
C GLY A 534 -29.47 13.05 -2.16
N PRO A 535 -29.61 13.20 -0.82
CA PRO A 535 -28.78 14.09 -0.02
C PRO A 535 -27.34 13.59 0.19
N GLN A 536 -26.99 12.43 -0.38
CA GLN A 536 -25.70 11.78 -0.19
C GLN A 536 -24.58 12.44 -1.03
N TRP A 537 -23.39 12.55 -0.45
CA TRP A 537 -22.17 13.10 -1.09
C TRP A 537 -22.29 14.57 -1.55
N ILE A 538 -23.22 15.32 -0.99
CA ILE A 538 -23.37 16.76 -1.25
C ILE A 538 -22.26 17.55 -0.54
N GLY A 539 -21.90 18.71 -1.09
CA GLY A 539 -20.91 19.62 -0.51
C GLY A 539 -19.47 19.18 -0.77
N THR A 540 -18.56 19.61 0.10
CA THR A 540 -17.15 19.22 0.00
C THR A 540 -16.95 17.79 0.48
N GLN A 541 -16.12 17.01 -0.22
CA GLN A 541 -15.81 15.61 0.07
C GLN A 541 -14.31 15.36 -0.16
N THR A 542 -13.69 14.49 0.65
CA THR A 542 -12.27 14.13 0.57
C THR A 542 -12.10 12.66 0.96
N PHE A 543 -11.37 11.90 0.14
CA PHE A 543 -11.00 10.51 0.42
C PHE A 543 -9.49 10.40 0.61
N VAL A 544 -9.08 9.88 1.76
CA VAL A 544 -7.69 9.83 2.25
C VAL A 544 -7.31 8.38 2.53
N VAL A 545 -6.32 7.86 1.80
CA VAL A 545 -5.90 6.46 1.96
C VAL A 545 -4.80 6.30 3.01
N THR A 546 -4.66 5.10 3.58
CA THR A 546 -3.60 4.80 4.58
C THR A 546 -2.19 4.94 4.01
N GLY A 547 -2.04 4.62 2.72
CA GLY A 547 -0.80 4.73 1.96
C GLY A 547 -0.79 3.75 0.79
N ASP A 548 -0.05 2.66 1.00
CA ASP A 548 0.13 1.52 0.10
C ASP A 548 -1.16 0.77 -0.31
N ILE A 549 -2.26 0.92 0.44
CA ILE A 549 -3.58 0.37 0.14
C ILE A 549 -4.51 1.51 -0.30
N ASN A 550 -5.23 1.39 -1.43
CA ASN A 550 -6.17 2.43 -1.91
C ASN A 550 -7.54 2.42 -1.18
N ALA A 551 -7.54 2.26 0.14
CA ALA A 551 -8.72 2.27 1.01
C ALA A 551 -8.53 3.25 2.18
N GLU A 552 -9.63 3.79 2.70
CA GLU A 552 -9.64 4.74 3.83
C GLU A 552 -10.04 4.02 5.11
N TRP A 553 -9.12 3.98 6.09
CA TRP A 553 -9.45 3.66 7.48
C TRP A 553 -9.87 4.93 8.22
N LEU A 554 -10.93 4.87 9.02
CA LEU A 554 -11.40 6.02 9.82
C LEU A 554 -10.35 6.48 10.84
N ARG A 555 -9.56 5.54 11.38
CA ARG A 555 -8.40 5.78 12.25
C ARG A 555 -7.29 6.53 11.54
N ASP A 556 -6.75 5.94 10.47
CA ASP A 556 -5.61 6.47 9.74
C ASP A 556 -5.91 7.85 9.16
N SER A 557 -7.02 8.01 8.42
CA SER A 557 -7.35 9.29 7.77
C SER A 557 -7.54 10.43 8.77
N THR A 558 -7.96 10.11 9.99
CA THR A 558 -8.01 11.07 11.09
C THR A 558 -6.62 11.49 11.56
N ASN A 559 -5.78 10.53 11.99
CA ASN A 559 -4.44 10.81 12.52
C ASN A 559 -3.49 11.42 11.48
N GLN A 560 -3.70 11.10 10.20
CA GLN A 560 -3.03 11.71 9.06
C GLN A 560 -3.35 13.20 8.91
N LEU A 561 -4.56 13.64 9.27
CA LEU A 561 -5.00 15.03 9.12
C LEU A 561 -4.80 15.91 10.37
N THR A 562 -4.66 15.32 11.56
CA THR A 562 -4.40 16.04 12.83
C THR A 562 -3.26 17.07 12.71
N ASN A 563 -2.20 16.75 11.97
CA ASN A 563 -1.06 17.63 11.70
C ASN A 563 -1.40 18.98 11.03
N TYR A 564 -2.55 19.07 10.35
CA TYR A 564 -2.92 20.24 9.54
C TYR A 564 -4.12 21.03 10.12
N GLN A 565 -4.72 20.55 11.22
CA GLN A 565 -5.92 21.14 11.85
C GLN A 565 -5.71 22.63 12.22
N ALA A 566 -4.56 22.97 12.82
CA ALA A 566 -4.23 24.34 13.21
C ALA A 566 -4.20 25.31 12.01
N LEU A 567 -3.59 24.86 10.90
CA LEU A 567 -3.46 25.62 9.65
C LEU A 567 -4.79 25.79 8.90
N ALA A 568 -5.80 24.97 9.18
CA ALA A 568 -7.10 25.09 8.52
C ALA A 568 -7.83 26.40 8.85
N SER A 569 -7.44 27.09 9.92
CA SER A 569 -7.95 28.43 10.24
C SER A 569 -7.44 29.53 9.31
N THR A 570 -6.28 29.32 8.67
CA THR A 570 -5.57 30.31 7.83
C THR A 570 -5.44 29.89 6.35
N ASP A 571 -5.46 28.58 6.04
CA ASP A 571 -5.51 28.04 4.67
C ASP A 571 -6.90 27.45 4.36
N ALA A 572 -7.69 28.18 3.57
CA ALA A 572 -9.01 27.77 3.11
C ALA A 572 -9.02 26.47 2.27
N SER A 573 -7.87 26.06 1.71
CA SER A 573 -7.71 24.79 1.00
C SER A 573 -7.69 23.63 1.98
N LEU A 574 -6.93 23.76 3.08
CA LEU A 574 -6.89 22.77 4.17
C LEU A 574 -8.23 22.72 4.92
N TYR A 575 -8.88 23.88 5.13
CA TYR A 575 -10.25 23.93 5.65
C TYR A 575 -11.21 23.09 4.82
N SER A 576 -11.18 23.26 3.49
CA SER A 576 -12.01 22.47 2.57
C SER A 576 -11.62 20.99 2.61
N LEU A 577 -10.32 20.67 2.64
CA LEU A 577 -9.83 19.30 2.70
C LEU A 577 -10.36 18.53 3.91
N ILE A 578 -10.22 19.10 5.12
CA ILE A 578 -10.61 18.47 6.38
C ILE A 578 -12.15 18.43 6.54
N LEU A 579 -12.85 19.52 6.19
CA LEU A 579 -14.32 19.52 6.12
C LEU A 579 -14.83 18.43 5.17
N GLY A 580 -14.15 18.23 4.03
CA GLY A 580 -14.44 17.15 3.10
C GLY A 580 -14.23 15.76 3.68
N ALA A 581 -13.19 15.55 4.49
CA ALA A 581 -12.93 14.28 5.16
C ALA A 581 -14.01 13.97 6.21
N ILE A 582 -14.41 14.94 7.04
CA ILE A 582 -15.51 14.78 8.01
C ILE A 582 -16.82 14.41 7.30
N ASN A 583 -17.12 15.04 6.16
CA ASN A 583 -18.30 14.72 5.36
C ASN A 583 -18.23 13.32 4.73
N THR A 584 -17.06 12.90 4.25
CA THR A 584 -16.84 11.57 3.65
C THR A 584 -16.88 10.45 4.71
N GLN A 585 -16.22 10.62 5.86
CA GLN A 585 -16.35 9.70 6.99
C GLN A 585 -17.81 9.61 7.52
N SER A 586 -18.56 10.72 7.50
CA SER A 586 -20.00 10.68 7.85
C SER A 586 -20.78 9.75 6.91
N GLU A 587 -20.44 9.69 5.62
CA GLU A 587 -21.08 8.78 4.65
C GLU A 587 -20.68 7.31 4.84
N PHE A 588 -19.45 7.05 5.28
CA PHE A 588 -18.97 5.73 5.69
C PHE A 588 -19.72 5.21 6.93
N VAL A 589 -19.69 5.98 8.03
CA VAL A 589 -20.32 5.62 9.33
C VAL A 589 -21.83 5.40 9.21
N ILE A 590 -22.55 6.16 8.38
CA ILE A 590 -24.02 6.04 8.24
C ILE A 590 -24.46 4.76 7.52
N GLN A 591 -23.60 4.17 6.70
CA GLN A 591 -23.92 2.95 5.95
C GLN A 591 -23.43 1.70 6.68
N ASN A 592 -22.19 1.71 7.18
CA ASN A 592 -21.59 0.54 7.81
C ASN A 592 -20.73 0.92 9.04
N PRO A 593 -21.34 1.27 10.20
CA PRO A 593 -20.61 1.69 11.42
C PRO A 593 -19.83 0.56 12.11
N TYR A 594 -19.93 -0.66 11.60
CA TYR A 594 -19.23 -1.85 12.07
C TYR A 594 -17.92 -2.14 11.32
N CYS A 595 -17.55 -1.30 10.35
CA CYS A 595 -16.40 -1.51 9.49
C CYS A 595 -15.31 -0.46 9.73
N ASN A 596 -14.05 -0.91 9.73
CA ASN A 596 -12.85 -0.10 9.86
C ASN A 596 -12.47 0.63 8.55
N ALA A 597 -12.59 -0.06 7.41
CA ALA A 597 -11.98 0.37 6.14
C ALA A 597 -12.97 0.47 4.98
N PHE A 598 -12.85 1.55 4.20
CA PHE A 598 -13.82 1.91 3.15
C PHE A 598 -13.17 2.07 1.77
N GLN A 599 -13.96 1.72 0.74
CA GLN A 599 -13.58 1.83 -0.66
C GLN A 599 -13.67 3.29 -1.14
N PRO A 600 -12.95 3.66 -2.23
CA PRO A 600 -13.09 4.97 -2.85
C PRO A 600 -14.57 5.28 -3.19
N PRO A 601 -15.12 6.43 -2.77
CA PRO A 601 -16.49 6.81 -3.09
C PRO A 601 -16.73 6.76 -4.60
N SER A 602 -17.84 6.18 -5.04
CA SER A 602 -18.10 5.90 -6.46
C SER A 602 -18.06 7.15 -7.37
N LEU A 603 -18.30 8.33 -6.79
CA LEU A 603 -18.22 9.64 -7.47
C LEU A 603 -16.78 10.12 -7.75
N SER A 604 -15.78 9.49 -7.15
CA SER A 604 -14.36 9.73 -7.46
C SER A 604 -13.95 9.21 -8.84
N GLY A 605 -14.66 8.20 -9.36
CA GLY A 605 -14.25 7.45 -10.56
C GLY A 605 -13.05 6.51 -10.35
N ILE A 606 -12.50 6.45 -9.12
CA ILE A 606 -11.53 5.45 -8.70
C ILE A 606 -12.26 4.11 -8.56
N LYS A 607 -11.59 3.00 -8.87
CA LYS A 607 -12.17 1.66 -8.73
C LYS A 607 -11.99 1.16 -7.29
N PRO A 608 -12.99 0.47 -6.72
CA PRO A 608 -12.79 -0.34 -5.51
C PRO A 608 -11.66 -1.35 -5.68
N GLU A 609 -10.90 -1.57 -4.60
CA GLU A 609 -9.88 -2.61 -4.53
C GLU A 609 -10.51 -4.00 -4.37
N ASN A 610 -9.84 -5.01 -4.93
CA ASN A 610 -10.34 -6.38 -4.97
C ASN A 610 -9.73 -7.20 -3.84
N SER A 611 -10.41 -7.30 -2.69
CA SER A 611 -9.99 -8.23 -1.65
C SER A 611 -10.25 -9.69 -2.05
N THR A 612 -9.28 -10.56 -1.79
CA THR A 612 -9.37 -12.02 -1.87
C THR A 612 -9.88 -12.67 -0.58
N GLN A 613 -10.09 -11.88 0.49
CA GLN A 613 -10.51 -12.37 1.80
C GLN A 613 -11.95 -12.92 1.76
N GLN A 614 -12.14 -14.07 2.39
CA GLN A 614 -13.43 -14.75 2.48
C GLN A 614 -14.07 -14.51 3.85
N ASP A 615 -14.64 -13.31 3.96
CA ASP A 615 -15.29 -12.81 5.17
C ASP A 615 -16.79 -13.08 5.16
N LYS A 616 -17.28 -13.64 6.27
CA LYS A 616 -18.69 -13.80 6.63
C LYS A 616 -18.97 -12.85 7.79
N VAL A 617 -19.69 -11.76 7.53
CA VAL A 617 -19.93 -10.67 8.49
C VAL A 617 -21.41 -10.38 8.59
N HIS A 618 -21.87 -10.13 9.82
CA HIS A 618 -23.18 -9.56 10.10
C HIS A 618 -23.01 -8.25 10.90
N PRO A 619 -23.73 -7.16 10.59
CA PRO A 619 -24.60 -6.97 9.42
C PRO A 619 -23.84 -7.10 8.09
N ALA A 620 -24.52 -7.57 7.05
CA ALA A 620 -23.91 -7.71 5.72
C ALA A 620 -23.60 -6.33 5.10
N TYR A 621 -22.51 -6.26 4.32
CA TYR A 621 -22.00 -5.03 3.72
C TYR A 621 -21.78 -5.17 2.21
N GLU A 622 -21.77 -4.04 1.49
CA GLU A 622 -21.43 -4.02 0.07
C GLU A 622 -19.91 -3.94 -0.14
N LYS A 623 -19.30 -4.97 -0.73
CA LYS A 623 -17.84 -5.01 -1.01
C LYS A 623 -17.36 -3.93 -2.01
N SER A 624 -18.29 -3.27 -2.69
CA SER A 624 -18.06 -2.07 -3.53
C SER A 624 -17.98 -0.76 -2.74
N PHE A 625 -18.31 -0.77 -1.45
CA PHE A 625 -18.35 0.40 -0.57
C PHE A 625 -17.44 0.25 0.66
N VAL A 626 -17.38 -0.95 1.24
CA VAL A 626 -16.50 -1.32 2.35
C VAL A 626 -15.34 -2.15 1.81
N PHE A 627 -14.13 -1.87 2.27
CA PHE A 627 -12.92 -2.63 1.95
C PHE A 627 -12.78 -3.82 2.91
N GLU A 628 -12.77 -3.54 4.21
CA GLU A 628 -12.72 -4.52 5.30
C GLU A 628 -13.74 -4.11 6.37
N CYS A 629 -14.34 -5.10 7.05
CA CYS A 629 -15.37 -4.86 8.06
C CYS A 629 -15.04 -5.44 9.43
N LYS A 630 -13.84 -5.14 9.94
CA LYS A 630 -13.49 -5.38 11.34
C LYS A 630 -14.10 -4.28 12.21
N TYR A 631 -14.74 -4.67 13.31
CA TYR A 631 -15.36 -3.70 14.22
C TYR A 631 -14.39 -3.23 15.30
N GLU A 632 -14.02 -1.96 15.19
CA GLU A 632 -13.09 -1.25 16.07
C GLU A 632 -13.80 -0.07 16.72
N LEU A 633 -13.81 -0.04 18.06
CA LEU A 633 -14.39 1.06 18.82
C LEU A 633 -13.62 2.37 18.60
N ASP A 634 -12.32 2.31 18.33
CA ASP A 634 -11.51 3.48 17.98
C ASP A 634 -11.85 4.05 16.60
N SER A 635 -12.26 3.25 15.61
CA SER A 635 -12.65 3.77 14.28
C SER A 635 -13.84 4.75 14.41
N LEU A 636 -14.80 4.48 15.31
CA LEU A 636 -15.88 5.42 15.62
C LEU A 636 -15.45 6.57 16.54
N ALA A 637 -14.44 6.38 17.40
CA ALA A 637 -13.89 7.46 18.21
C ALA A 637 -13.07 8.46 17.37
N HIS A 638 -12.33 7.99 16.36
CA HIS A 638 -11.58 8.81 15.41
C HIS A 638 -12.49 9.69 14.55
N PHE A 639 -13.64 9.17 14.09
CA PHE A 639 -14.67 9.99 13.43
C PHE A 639 -15.13 11.18 14.30
N LEU A 640 -15.29 10.99 15.61
CA LEU A 640 -15.61 12.08 16.54
C LEU A 640 -14.40 12.98 16.84
N LEU A 641 -13.18 12.43 16.86
CA LEU A 641 -11.93 13.19 17.01
C LEU A 641 -11.75 14.18 15.85
N LEU A 642 -11.86 13.74 14.59
CA LEU A 642 -11.62 14.56 13.40
C LEU A 642 -12.46 15.85 13.41
N GLY A 643 -13.76 15.73 13.72
CA GLY A 643 -14.67 16.87 13.82
C GLY A 643 -14.45 17.74 15.07
N THR A 644 -14.08 17.13 16.21
CA THR A 644 -13.84 17.91 17.44
C THR A 644 -12.52 18.68 17.39
N GLU A 645 -11.44 18.09 16.87
CA GLU A 645 -10.19 18.80 16.57
C GLU A 645 -10.39 19.94 15.57
N PHE A 646 -11.18 19.71 14.51
CA PHE A 646 -11.46 20.74 13.51
C PHE A 646 -12.17 21.95 14.13
N HIS A 647 -13.18 21.74 14.98
CA HIS A 647 -13.78 22.83 15.76
C HIS A 647 -12.81 23.45 16.77
N GLU A 648 -12.01 22.65 17.49
CA GLU A 648 -11.06 23.16 18.49
C GLU A 648 -9.97 24.05 17.89
N ASN A 649 -9.57 23.82 16.63
CA ASN A 649 -8.56 24.60 15.92
C ASN A 649 -9.13 25.77 15.10
N THR A 650 -10.35 25.67 14.56
CA THR A 650 -10.91 26.67 13.63
C THR A 650 -12.14 27.42 14.14
N GLY A 651 -12.81 26.91 15.18
CA GLY A 651 -14.14 27.36 15.59
C GLY A 651 -15.28 26.97 14.63
N ALA A 652 -15.01 26.17 13.61
CA ALA A 652 -15.99 25.78 12.60
C ALA A 652 -17.11 24.89 13.14
N THR A 653 -18.33 25.19 12.71
CA THR A 653 -19.53 24.37 12.96
C THR A 653 -20.13 23.80 11.67
N ASP A 654 -19.56 24.11 10.50
CA ASP A 654 -20.13 23.82 9.18
C ASP A 654 -20.34 22.33 8.89
N PHE A 655 -19.54 21.47 9.53
CA PHE A 655 -19.64 20.01 9.40
C PHE A 655 -20.84 19.41 10.16
N LEU A 656 -21.47 20.16 11.08
CA LEU A 656 -22.63 19.72 11.88
C LEU A 656 -23.93 19.71 11.05
N THR A 657 -23.88 19.00 9.91
CA THR A 657 -24.96 18.85 8.94
C THR A 657 -25.98 17.78 9.38
N ASP A 658 -27.16 17.76 8.74
CA ASP A 658 -28.14 16.67 8.92
C ASP A 658 -27.55 15.27 8.60
N ARG A 659 -26.53 15.20 7.72
CA ARG A 659 -25.78 13.96 7.48
C ARG A 659 -24.95 13.61 8.71
N TRP A 660 -24.13 14.54 9.21
CA TRP A 660 -23.28 14.31 10.37
C TRP A 660 -24.07 14.01 11.66
N TYR A 661 -25.20 14.68 11.91
CA TYR A 661 -26.08 14.32 13.03
C TYR A 661 -26.68 12.92 12.89
N LYS A 662 -26.95 12.45 11.66
CA LYS A 662 -27.32 11.05 11.44
C LYS A 662 -26.15 10.10 11.69
N ALA A 663 -24.92 10.45 11.29
CA ALA A 663 -23.73 9.66 11.62
C ALA A 663 -23.55 9.53 13.14
N LEU A 664 -23.67 10.63 13.87
CA LEU A 664 -23.63 10.63 15.33
C LEU A 664 -24.71 9.72 15.95
N GLN A 665 -25.95 9.78 15.47
CA GLN A 665 -26.99 8.84 15.94
C GLN A 665 -26.61 7.39 15.64
N THR A 666 -26.08 7.11 14.45
CA THR A 666 -25.61 5.76 14.09
C THR A 666 -24.43 5.29 14.96
N VAL A 667 -23.53 6.17 15.39
CA VAL A 667 -22.50 5.86 16.42
C VAL A 667 -23.16 5.52 17.75
N LEU A 668 -24.12 6.33 18.23
CA LEU A 668 -24.82 6.10 19.50
C LEU A 668 -25.60 4.77 19.51
N ASP A 669 -26.34 4.47 18.44
CA ASP A 669 -27.05 3.21 18.26
C ASP A 669 -26.07 2.01 18.25
N THR A 670 -24.89 2.17 17.63
CA THR A 670 -23.86 1.14 17.55
C THR A 670 -23.20 0.87 18.90
N ILE A 671 -22.81 1.90 19.65
CA ILE A 671 -22.22 1.70 20.99
C ILE A 671 -23.26 1.20 22.01
N ASP A 672 -24.55 1.53 21.87
CA ASP A 672 -25.61 0.95 22.71
C ASP A 672 -25.83 -0.54 22.41
N ALA A 673 -25.72 -0.96 21.14
CA ALA A 673 -25.73 -2.37 20.76
C ALA A 673 -24.48 -3.12 21.25
N GLN A 674 -23.31 -2.48 21.22
CA GLN A 674 -22.04 -3.08 21.65
C GLN A 674 -21.74 -2.96 23.15
N SER A 675 -22.58 -2.22 23.89
CA SER A 675 -22.64 -2.26 25.36
C SER A 675 -23.49 -3.43 25.89
N GLN A 676 -24.09 -4.26 25.03
CA GLN A 676 -24.88 -5.41 25.48
C GLN A 676 -23.97 -6.57 25.92
N PRO A 677 -24.16 -7.12 27.14
CA PRO A 677 -23.40 -8.25 27.65
C PRO A 677 -23.83 -9.56 26.97
N THR A 678 -22.99 -10.59 27.02
CA THR A 678 -23.31 -11.91 26.45
C THR A 678 -24.51 -12.57 27.14
N PHE A 679 -24.72 -12.30 28.43
CA PHE A 679 -25.89 -12.72 29.18
C PHE A 679 -26.54 -11.54 29.89
N ASN A 680 -27.88 -11.45 29.83
CA ASN A 680 -28.65 -10.41 30.52
C ASN A 680 -28.88 -10.76 32.00
N SER A 681 -29.48 -9.84 32.76
CA SER A 681 -29.81 -10.01 34.19
C SER A 681 -30.86 -11.09 34.53
N LYS A 682 -31.29 -11.88 33.53
CA LYS A 682 -32.11 -13.09 33.69
C LYS A 682 -31.37 -14.35 33.24
N SER A 683 -30.05 -14.27 33.09
CA SER A 683 -29.16 -15.33 32.57
C SER A 683 -29.51 -15.81 31.15
N GLN A 684 -30.18 -14.99 30.35
CA GLN A 684 -30.49 -15.31 28.96
C GLN A 684 -29.39 -14.79 28.04
N PHE A 685 -28.97 -15.60 27.07
CA PHE A 685 -28.03 -15.19 26.02
C PHE A 685 -28.59 -14.00 25.24
N VAL A 686 -27.73 -13.02 24.95
CA VAL A 686 -28.04 -11.86 24.10
C VAL A 686 -27.22 -11.97 22.84
N THR A 687 -27.90 -12.21 21.71
CA THR A 687 -27.27 -12.25 20.39
C THR A 687 -26.58 -10.92 20.08
N ASN A 688 -25.27 -10.95 19.82
CA ASN A 688 -24.57 -9.77 19.35
C ASN A 688 -25.08 -9.37 17.94
N VAL A 689 -25.29 -8.08 17.70
CA VAL A 689 -25.65 -7.55 16.38
C VAL A 689 -24.50 -7.70 15.39
N TYR A 690 -23.25 -7.63 15.87
CA TYR A 690 -22.05 -7.83 15.06
C TYR A 690 -21.52 -9.26 15.19
N THR A 691 -21.21 -9.89 14.05
CA THR A 691 -20.35 -11.08 14.01
C THR A 691 -19.40 -11.03 12.81
N PHE A 692 -18.21 -11.61 12.96
CA PHE A 692 -17.19 -11.67 11.91
C PHE A 692 -16.44 -12.99 11.93
N GLN A 693 -16.38 -13.67 10.78
CA GLN A 693 -15.53 -14.83 10.56
C GLN A 693 -14.77 -14.65 9.24
N ARG A 694 -13.45 -14.87 9.24
CA ARG A 694 -12.59 -14.91 8.06
C ARG A 694 -11.99 -16.31 7.90
N GLN A 695 -11.90 -16.80 6.66
CA GLN A 695 -11.13 -18.02 6.38
C GLN A 695 -9.63 -17.68 6.37
N THR A 696 -8.93 -18.02 7.46
CA THR A 696 -7.52 -17.67 7.72
C THR A 696 -6.84 -18.73 8.58
N ASN A 697 -5.51 -18.77 8.58
CA ASN A 697 -4.67 -19.51 9.52
C ASN A 697 -4.03 -18.62 10.61
N ILE A 698 -4.25 -17.30 10.56
CA ILE A 698 -3.75 -16.33 11.54
C ILE A 698 -4.80 -16.16 12.64
N GLY A 699 -4.43 -16.45 13.90
CA GLY A 699 -5.37 -16.50 15.01
C GLY A 699 -6.03 -15.16 15.38
N THR A 700 -5.40 -14.02 15.06
CA THR A 700 -5.95 -12.68 15.28
C THR A 700 -6.83 -12.17 14.12
N GLU A 701 -6.86 -12.86 12.99
CA GLU A 701 -7.57 -12.41 11.79
C GLU A 701 -9.06 -12.82 11.77
N THR A 702 -9.58 -13.42 12.85
CA THR A 702 -10.95 -13.93 12.95
C THR A 702 -11.41 -13.98 14.41
N LEU A 703 -12.72 -14.06 14.67
CA LEU A 703 -13.27 -14.07 16.04
C LEU A 703 -13.72 -15.47 16.47
N SER A 704 -13.59 -15.76 17.77
CA SER A 704 -14.08 -16.98 18.41
C SER A 704 -15.62 -17.06 18.43
N LEU A 705 -16.15 -18.23 18.82
CA LEU A 705 -17.58 -18.47 19.04
C LEU A 705 -18.45 -18.04 17.85
N GLU A 706 -18.26 -18.70 16.71
CA GLU A 706 -18.95 -18.42 15.43
C GLU A 706 -18.87 -16.96 14.93
N GLY A 707 -17.86 -16.23 15.39
CA GLY A 707 -17.63 -14.84 15.03
C GLY A 707 -18.18 -13.82 16.03
N VAL A 708 -18.69 -14.25 17.20
CA VAL A 708 -19.20 -13.35 18.26
C VAL A 708 -18.07 -12.75 19.10
N GLY A 709 -16.93 -13.44 19.20
CA GLY A 709 -15.86 -13.14 20.16
C GLY A 709 -16.15 -13.70 21.56
N ASN A 710 -15.18 -13.57 22.47
CA ASN A 710 -15.25 -14.18 23.81
C ASN A 710 -16.34 -13.53 24.71
N PRO A 711 -16.92 -14.28 25.66
CA PRO A 711 -18.05 -13.80 26.48
C PRO A 711 -17.71 -12.57 27.32
N LEU A 712 -18.66 -11.63 27.42
CA LEU A 712 -18.53 -10.39 28.18
C LEU A 712 -19.62 -10.27 29.25
N ASN A 713 -19.21 -9.91 30.46
CA ASN A 713 -20.10 -9.81 31.61
C ASN A 713 -21.00 -8.55 31.57
N SER A 714 -22.12 -8.64 32.29
CA SER A 714 -23.03 -7.53 32.56
C SER A 714 -22.47 -6.50 33.56
N GLU A 715 -23.14 -5.35 33.65
CA GLU A 715 -22.90 -4.29 34.65
C GLU A 715 -21.49 -3.64 34.65
N THR A 716 -20.68 -3.89 33.61
CA THR A 716 -19.41 -3.18 33.39
C THR A 716 -19.64 -1.71 33.03
N GLY A 717 -20.57 -1.44 32.10
CA GLY A 717 -20.76 -0.12 31.50
C GLY A 717 -19.69 0.23 30.46
N LEU A 718 -18.95 -0.77 29.98
CA LEU A 718 -17.99 -0.68 28.88
C LEU A 718 -18.63 -1.12 27.56
N ILE A 719 -18.05 -0.69 26.45
CA ILE A 719 -18.46 -1.01 25.09
C ILE A 719 -17.50 -2.08 24.55
N ARG A 720 -18.01 -3.10 23.85
CA ARG A 720 -17.17 -4.06 23.12
C ARG A 720 -16.38 -3.34 22.02
N SER A 721 -15.11 -3.68 21.85
CA SER A 721 -14.42 -3.64 20.56
C SER A 721 -14.24 -5.10 20.13
N ALA A 722 -14.37 -5.42 18.84
CA ALA A 722 -14.09 -6.77 18.36
C ALA A 722 -12.61 -6.92 17.99
N PHE A 723 -12.08 -5.90 17.31
CA PHE A 723 -10.68 -5.79 16.90
C PHE A 723 -10.00 -4.58 17.57
N ARG A 724 -8.68 -4.51 17.41
CA ARG A 724 -7.73 -3.52 17.95
C ARG A 724 -7.35 -2.50 16.87
N PRO A 725 -6.58 -1.43 17.19
CA PRO A 725 -6.15 -0.44 16.21
C PRO A 725 -4.95 -0.95 15.37
N SER A 726 -4.48 -2.18 15.63
CA SER A 726 -3.63 -3.02 14.78
C SER A 726 -4.43 -3.92 13.83
N ASP A 727 -5.74 -3.74 13.76
CA ASP A 727 -6.69 -4.61 13.05
C ASP A 727 -6.67 -6.09 13.53
N ASP A 728 -6.00 -6.42 14.65
CA ASP A 728 -6.02 -7.75 15.29
C ASP A 728 -7.27 -7.96 16.17
N ALA A 729 -7.77 -9.19 16.27
CA ALA A 729 -8.84 -9.55 17.19
C ALA A 729 -8.45 -9.32 18.67
N THR A 730 -9.41 -8.82 19.45
CA THR A 730 -9.30 -8.73 20.92
C THR A 730 -9.37 -10.11 21.57
N ILE A 731 -8.64 -10.33 22.66
CA ILE A 731 -8.75 -11.54 23.48
C ILE A 731 -9.96 -11.39 24.42
N PHE A 732 -10.12 -10.22 25.04
CA PHE A 732 -11.36 -9.85 25.74
C PHE A 732 -11.90 -8.51 25.25
N GLY A 733 -13.13 -8.54 24.73
CA GLY A 733 -13.73 -7.42 23.98
C GLY A 733 -13.97 -6.12 24.76
N PHE A 734 -13.91 -6.07 26.10
CA PHE A 734 -13.84 -4.78 26.81
C PHE A 734 -12.39 -4.26 26.80
N PHE A 735 -11.96 -3.86 25.60
CA PHE A 735 -10.65 -3.30 25.30
C PHE A 735 -10.57 -1.85 25.83
N ILE A 736 -9.63 -1.58 26.74
CA ILE A 736 -9.65 -0.40 27.62
C ILE A 736 -9.27 0.92 26.92
N PRO A 737 -8.18 1.01 26.13
CA PRO A 737 -7.79 2.22 25.41
C PRO A 737 -8.89 2.90 24.55
N PRO A 738 -9.66 2.20 23.67
CA PRO A 738 -10.71 2.86 22.90
C PRO A 738 -11.94 3.20 23.74
N ASN A 739 -12.22 2.46 24.82
CA ASN A 739 -13.26 2.85 25.79
C ASN A 739 -12.86 4.18 26.48
N ALA A 740 -11.59 4.34 26.84
CA ALA A 740 -11.04 5.60 27.35
C ALA A 740 -11.16 6.72 26.30
N MET A 741 -10.72 6.48 25.06
CA MET A 741 -10.80 7.44 23.95
C MET A 741 -12.25 7.89 23.68
N MET A 742 -13.17 6.95 23.49
CA MET A 742 -14.60 7.23 23.26
C MET A 742 -15.20 8.05 24.41
N SER A 743 -14.79 7.81 25.65
CA SER A 743 -15.26 8.59 26.80
C SER A 743 -14.83 10.06 26.75
N VAL A 744 -13.65 10.37 26.19
CA VAL A 744 -13.20 11.74 25.94
C VAL A 744 -13.95 12.35 24.77
N GLN A 745 -14.07 11.61 23.66
CA GLN A 745 -14.68 12.14 22.44
C GLN A 745 -16.16 12.48 22.62
N LEU A 746 -16.96 11.62 23.28
CA LEU A 746 -18.35 11.96 23.63
C LEU A 746 -18.47 13.27 24.43
N GLN A 747 -17.51 13.56 25.32
CA GLN A 747 -17.46 14.82 26.07
C GLN A 747 -16.97 16.01 25.23
N LYS A 748 -16.03 15.82 24.29
CA LYS A 748 -15.65 16.86 23.32
C LYS A 748 -16.81 17.18 22.38
N THR A 749 -17.47 16.17 21.80
CA THR A 749 -18.63 16.33 20.92
C THR A 749 -19.78 17.06 21.63
N ALA A 750 -20.03 16.77 22.92
CA ALA A 750 -21.00 17.52 23.73
C ALA A 750 -20.65 19.03 23.83
N LYS A 751 -19.37 19.38 24.02
CA LYS A 751 -18.91 20.79 24.04
C LYS A 751 -19.10 21.47 22.69
N VAL A 752 -18.75 20.79 21.60
CA VAL A 752 -18.87 21.28 20.22
C VAL A 752 -20.33 21.56 19.84
N ILE A 753 -21.23 20.59 20.05
CA ILE A 753 -22.67 20.79 19.76
C ILE A 753 -23.26 21.92 20.62
N LYS A 754 -22.82 22.05 21.88
CA LYS A 754 -23.23 23.14 22.76
C LYS A 754 -22.72 24.51 22.29
N ALA A 755 -21.48 24.60 21.80
CA ALA A 755 -20.91 25.83 21.23
C ALA A 755 -21.66 26.25 19.96
N ALA A 756 -22.05 25.29 19.13
CA ALA A 756 -22.88 25.49 17.93
C ALA A 756 -24.36 25.84 18.22
N GLY A 757 -24.80 25.84 19.48
CA GLY A 757 -26.19 26.08 19.85
C GLY A 757 -27.15 24.93 19.51
N GLY A 758 -26.62 23.70 19.40
CA GLY A 758 -27.38 22.49 19.12
C GLY A 758 -28.24 21.98 20.30
N PRO A 759 -28.89 20.80 20.16
CA PRO A 759 -29.93 20.35 21.09
C PRO A 759 -29.42 20.11 22.52
N ASP A 760 -30.06 20.82 23.45
CA ASP A 760 -29.70 20.89 24.87
C ASP A 760 -29.91 19.56 25.63
N ASP A 761 -30.67 18.63 25.05
CA ASP A 761 -30.87 17.25 25.50
C ASP A 761 -29.77 16.31 24.97
N LEU A 762 -29.45 16.36 23.67
CA LEU A 762 -28.34 15.61 23.06
C LEU A 762 -27.00 15.94 23.73
N VAL A 763 -26.73 17.23 24.01
CA VAL A 763 -25.54 17.68 24.76
C VAL A 763 -25.46 17.02 26.14
N LYS A 764 -26.59 16.89 26.85
CA LYS A 764 -26.65 16.28 28.19
C LYS A 764 -26.50 14.76 28.13
N ASP A 765 -27.03 14.11 27.10
CA ASP A 765 -26.87 12.66 26.91
C ASP A 765 -25.43 12.31 26.58
N LEU A 766 -24.80 12.96 25.60
CA LEU A 766 -23.39 12.79 25.24
C LEU A 766 -22.45 13.00 26.43
N GLN A 767 -22.64 14.08 27.19
CA GLN A 767 -21.85 14.34 28.39
C GLN A 767 -22.04 13.22 29.43
N GLN A 768 -23.29 12.80 29.70
CA GLN A 768 -23.55 11.72 30.66
C GLN A 768 -22.99 10.37 30.21
N ARG A 769 -23.04 10.04 28.91
CA ARG A 769 -22.46 8.83 28.33
C ARG A 769 -20.95 8.81 28.53
N GLY A 770 -20.26 9.88 28.11
CA GLY A 770 -18.82 10.01 28.30
C GLY A 770 -18.40 9.98 29.77
N GLU A 771 -19.11 10.68 30.65
CA GLU A 771 -18.86 10.64 32.10
C GLU A 771 -19.08 9.26 32.72
N LYS A 772 -20.09 8.50 32.29
CA LYS A 772 -20.35 7.13 32.77
C LYS A 772 -19.26 6.18 32.27
N LEU A 773 -18.90 6.26 30.99
CA LEU A 773 -17.86 5.44 30.38
C LEU A 773 -16.48 5.70 31.02
N ALA A 774 -16.13 6.97 31.27
CA ALA A 774 -14.90 7.35 31.95
C ALA A 774 -14.80 6.86 33.41
N LYS A 775 -15.96 6.62 34.05
CA LYS A 775 -16.07 5.98 35.38
C LYS A 775 -16.01 4.45 35.26
N ALA A 776 -16.62 3.85 34.24
CA ALA A 776 -16.54 2.41 33.96
C ALA A 776 -15.09 1.96 33.68
N VAL A 777 -14.35 2.70 32.84
CA VAL A 777 -12.94 2.45 32.54
C VAL A 777 -12.09 2.44 33.81
N ARG A 778 -12.27 3.42 34.70
CA ARG A 778 -11.54 3.48 35.98
C ARG A 778 -11.97 2.38 36.96
N LYS A 779 -13.26 2.06 37.03
CA LYS A 779 -13.82 1.05 37.95
C LYS A 779 -13.39 -0.38 37.60
N HIS A 780 -13.27 -0.71 36.31
CA HIS A 780 -13.08 -2.08 35.85
C HIS A 780 -11.75 -2.32 35.13
N GLY A 781 -11.19 -1.29 34.48
CA GLY A 781 -9.90 -1.38 33.80
C GLY A 781 -8.69 -1.26 34.73
N ILE A 782 -8.84 -0.66 35.92
CA ILE A 782 -7.76 -0.57 36.91
C ILE A 782 -7.70 -1.88 37.72
N VAL A 783 -6.50 -2.46 37.81
CA VAL A 783 -6.26 -3.78 38.41
C VAL A 783 -4.94 -3.80 39.18
N GLN A 784 -4.91 -4.53 40.29
CA GLN A 784 -3.69 -4.74 41.07
C GLN A 784 -2.73 -5.70 40.34
N HIS A 785 -1.56 -5.18 39.95
CA HIS A 785 -0.39 -5.96 39.55
C HIS A 785 0.49 -6.25 40.78
N PRO A 786 1.11 -7.45 40.91
CA PRO A 786 1.98 -7.78 42.05
C PRO A 786 3.22 -6.87 42.14
N THR A 787 3.96 -6.69 41.03
CA THR A 787 5.16 -5.83 40.96
C THR A 787 4.87 -4.33 40.90
N TYR A 788 3.99 -3.88 40.00
CA TYR A 788 3.86 -2.47 39.61
C TYR A 788 2.82 -1.66 40.40
N GLY A 789 2.06 -2.28 41.32
CA GLY A 789 0.95 -1.62 42.01
C GLY A 789 -0.35 -1.65 41.18
N ASP A 790 -1.23 -0.67 41.37
CA ASP A 790 -2.39 -0.49 40.48
C ASP A 790 -1.93 -0.07 39.08
N VAL A 791 -2.41 -0.77 38.06
CA VAL A 791 -2.18 -0.52 36.63
C VAL A 791 -3.50 -0.59 35.86
N TYR A 792 -3.55 -0.04 34.65
CA TYR A 792 -4.61 -0.35 33.70
C TYR A 792 -4.34 -1.71 33.02
N ALA A 793 -5.35 -2.57 32.94
CA ALA A 793 -5.37 -3.71 32.03
C ALA A 793 -5.60 -3.25 30.59
N PHE A 794 -5.08 -4.01 29.63
CA PHE A 794 -5.28 -3.75 28.21
C PHE A 794 -6.69 -4.14 27.76
N GLU A 795 -7.11 -5.34 28.14
CA GLU A 795 -8.41 -5.96 27.82
C GLU A 795 -8.95 -6.70 29.04
N ILE A 796 -10.28 -6.68 29.24
CA ILE A 796 -10.97 -7.44 30.30
C ILE A 796 -12.27 -8.09 29.79
N ASP A 797 -12.75 -9.11 30.49
CA ASP A 797 -14.05 -9.75 30.22
C ASP A 797 -15.19 -9.26 31.13
N GLY A 798 -14.85 -8.63 32.26
CA GLY A 798 -15.79 -8.24 33.32
C GLY A 798 -16.20 -9.38 34.27
N TYR A 799 -15.75 -10.61 34.05
CA TYR A 799 -15.85 -11.73 35.01
C TYR A 799 -14.65 -11.79 35.95
N GLY A 800 -13.49 -11.30 35.50
CA GLY A 800 -12.25 -11.18 36.28
C GLY A 800 -10.97 -11.41 35.48
N SER A 801 -11.10 -11.91 34.25
CA SER A 801 -9.98 -12.10 33.32
C SER A 801 -9.50 -10.77 32.80
N ARG A 802 -8.17 -10.66 32.62
CA ARG A 802 -7.49 -9.43 32.24
C ARG A 802 -6.21 -9.72 31.49
N VAL A 803 -5.94 -8.98 30.41
CA VAL A 803 -4.67 -9.03 29.69
C VAL A 803 -3.78 -7.88 30.18
N LEU A 804 -2.53 -8.19 30.52
CA LEU A 804 -1.51 -7.25 30.98
C LEU A 804 -0.42 -7.19 29.91
N MET A 805 -0.55 -6.22 29.02
CA MET A 805 0.31 -5.93 27.88
C MET A 805 0.10 -4.47 27.47
N ASP A 806 0.78 -4.02 26.42
CA ASP A 806 0.27 -2.94 25.57
C ASP A 806 0.66 -3.22 24.12
N ASP A 807 -0.03 -2.57 23.19
CA ASP A 807 0.19 -2.63 21.75
C ASP A 807 0.67 -1.25 21.24
N ALA A 808 1.35 -1.22 20.10
CA ALA A 808 1.89 0.02 19.55
C ALA A 808 0.82 0.97 18.96
N ASN A 809 -0.33 0.43 18.53
CA ASN A 809 -1.28 1.18 17.72
C ASN A 809 -2.21 2.05 18.59
N ILE A 810 -2.41 3.31 18.17
CA ILE A 810 -3.20 4.29 18.94
C ILE A 810 -4.69 4.08 18.64
N PRO A 811 -5.58 3.97 19.65
CA PRO A 811 -5.33 4.10 21.09
C PRO A 811 -4.71 2.87 21.76
N SER A 812 -3.61 3.12 22.49
CA SER A 812 -2.91 2.17 23.39
C SER A 812 -2.92 2.68 24.85
N LEU A 813 -2.53 1.85 25.82
CA LEU A 813 -2.41 2.27 27.23
C LEU A 813 -1.35 3.37 27.41
N LEU A 814 -0.23 3.26 26.70
CA LEU A 814 0.82 4.27 26.68
C LEU A 814 0.28 5.65 26.23
N SER A 815 -0.69 5.65 25.31
CA SER A 815 -1.28 6.86 24.72
C SER A 815 -2.36 7.55 25.56
N LEU A 816 -2.80 7.00 26.70
CA LEU A 816 -3.90 7.55 27.51
C LEU A 816 -3.80 9.06 27.86
N PRO A 817 -2.62 9.66 28.11
CA PRO A 817 -2.47 11.11 28.30
C PRO A 817 -2.59 11.90 26.98
N TYR A 818 -2.04 11.37 25.88
CA TYR A 818 -2.16 11.97 24.53
C TYR A 818 -3.63 12.02 24.08
N LEU A 819 -4.41 10.98 24.39
CA LEU A 819 -5.86 10.92 24.15
C LEU A 819 -6.67 11.87 25.06
N GLY A 820 -6.04 12.53 26.04
CA GLY A 820 -6.70 13.44 26.98
C GLY A 820 -7.60 12.76 28.03
N PHE A 821 -7.41 11.45 28.29
CA PHE A 821 -8.26 10.70 29.24
C PHE A 821 -7.86 10.90 30.71
N LEU A 822 -6.57 11.13 30.95
CA LEU A 822 -5.94 11.33 32.25
C LEU A 822 -4.72 12.25 32.09
N ASP A 823 -4.19 12.76 33.20
CA ASP A 823 -2.92 13.51 33.17
C ASP A 823 -1.73 12.54 33.14
N LYS A 824 -0.63 12.92 32.49
CA LYS A 824 0.61 12.13 32.43
C LYS A 824 1.23 11.82 33.80
N SER A 825 0.90 12.60 34.83
CA SER A 825 1.33 12.38 36.23
C SER A 825 0.41 11.46 37.04
N ASP A 826 -0.71 10.97 36.45
CA ASP A 826 -1.60 9.99 37.09
C ASP A 826 -0.79 8.75 37.54
N THR A 827 -0.93 8.38 38.82
CA THR A 827 -0.09 7.35 39.43
C THR A 827 -0.34 5.96 38.83
N VAL A 828 -1.59 5.66 38.45
CA VAL A 828 -1.95 4.39 37.82
C VAL A 828 -1.41 4.36 36.39
N TYR A 829 -1.50 5.46 35.65
CA TYR A 829 -0.82 5.59 34.34
C TYR A 829 0.70 5.41 34.47
N GLN A 830 1.36 6.05 35.44
CA GLN A 830 2.81 5.95 35.64
C GLN A 830 3.27 4.54 36.04
N ASN A 831 2.47 3.81 36.81
CA ASN A 831 2.70 2.38 37.07
C ASN A 831 2.51 1.55 35.80
N THR A 832 1.45 1.83 35.03
CA THR A 832 1.14 1.16 33.76
C THR A 832 2.26 1.40 32.76
N ARG A 833 2.77 2.63 32.61
CA ARG A 833 3.92 2.98 31.75
C ARG A 833 5.13 2.11 32.07
N LYS A 834 5.52 2.04 33.35
CA LYS A 834 6.67 1.23 33.81
C LYS A 834 6.49 -0.26 33.52
N MET A 835 5.27 -0.78 33.65
CA MET A 835 4.92 -2.13 33.25
C MET A 835 5.09 -2.32 31.74
N ILE A 836 4.42 -1.50 30.93
CA ILE A 836 4.27 -1.73 29.49
C ILE A 836 5.52 -1.42 28.67
N THR A 837 6.43 -0.59 29.20
CA THR A 837 7.77 -0.32 28.62
C THR A 837 8.86 -1.20 29.24
N SER A 838 8.56 -2.45 29.60
CA SER A 838 9.52 -3.37 30.21
C SER A 838 9.33 -4.83 29.76
N LYS A 839 10.44 -5.55 29.53
CA LYS A 839 10.45 -6.98 29.15
C LYS A 839 9.71 -7.89 30.12
N SER A 840 9.66 -7.52 31.40
CA SER A 840 9.00 -8.30 32.46
C SER A 840 7.54 -7.91 32.71
N GLY A 841 7.05 -6.81 32.12
CA GLY A 841 5.70 -6.29 32.29
C GLY A 841 4.83 -6.29 31.03
N ASN A 842 5.40 -6.43 29.84
CA ASN A 842 4.65 -6.56 28.58
C ASN A 842 5.32 -7.58 27.64
N PRO A 843 4.61 -8.64 27.21
CA PRO A 843 5.15 -9.63 26.27
C PRO A 843 5.49 -9.07 24.88
N TYR A 844 4.96 -7.89 24.52
CA TYR A 844 5.27 -7.18 23.27
C TYR A 844 6.22 -6.00 23.46
N TYR A 845 6.90 -5.85 24.61
CA TYR A 845 8.03 -4.93 24.73
C TYR A 845 9.31 -5.61 24.23
N LEU A 846 9.66 -5.36 22.97
CA LEU A 846 10.76 -5.99 22.27
C LEU A 846 12.00 -5.09 22.31
N GLU A 847 13.17 -5.66 22.51
CA GLU A 847 14.44 -4.92 22.62
C GLU A 847 15.61 -5.85 22.34
N GLY A 848 16.33 -5.55 21.26
CA GLY A 848 17.51 -6.25 20.78
C GLY A 848 18.70 -5.28 20.57
N PRO A 849 19.76 -5.71 19.87
CA PRO A 849 20.99 -4.92 19.75
C PRO A 849 20.87 -3.68 18.85
N ALA A 850 19.83 -3.57 18.01
CA ALA A 850 19.71 -2.50 17.02
C ALA A 850 18.48 -1.59 17.23
N PHE A 851 17.38 -2.13 17.76
CA PHE A 851 16.15 -1.36 18.01
C PHE A 851 15.37 -1.91 19.21
N ARG A 852 14.43 -1.11 19.74
CA ARG A 852 13.52 -1.49 20.83
C ARG A 852 12.20 -0.73 20.73
N GLY A 853 11.16 -1.23 21.39
CA GLY A 853 9.87 -0.56 21.52
C GLY A 853 8.75 -1.53 21.86
N ILE A 854 7.51 -1.05 21.84
CA ILE A 854 6.34 -1.92 21.86
C ILE A 854 6.07 -2.36 20.42
N GLY A 855 5.82 -3.64 20.22
CA GLY A 855 5.31 -4.22 18.97
C GLY A 855 3.83 -4.54 19.08
N GLY A 856 3.44 -5.70 18.55
CA GLY A 856 2.09 -6.25 18.63
C GLY A 856 2.02 -7.59 17.91
N PRO A 857 0.97 -8.40 18.11
CA PRO A 857 0.86 -9.69 17.43
C PRO A 857 0.89 -9.57 15.90
N HIS A 858 0.36 -8.48 15.33
CA HIS A 858 0.41 -8.15 13.90
C HIS A 858 1.80 -8.32 13.25
N ALA A 859 2.86 -7.84 13.93
CA ALA A 859 4.23 -7.82 13.39
C ALA A 859 5.14 -8.91 13.98
N GLY A 860 4.58 -9.83 14.78
CA GLY A 860 5.31 -10.92 15.42
C GLY A 860 6.20 -10.49 16.59
N LEU A 861 7.13 -11.38 16.96
CA LEU A 861 7.94 -11.27 18.18
C LEU A 861 9.32 -10.61 17.98
N GLU A 862 9.63 -10.16 16.77
CA GLU A 862 10.93 -9.54 16.44
C GLU A 862 10.84 -8.08 16.03
N ASN A 863 9.64 -7.56 15.70
CA ASN A 863 9.49 -6.22 15.11
C ASN A 863 8.77 -5.26 16.06
N ALA A 864 9.50 -4.24 16.54
CA ALA A 864 8.93 -3.16 17.35
C ALA A 864 8.52 -1.99 16.45
N TRP A 865 7.46 -1.28 16.83
CA TRP A 865 6.88 -0.22 16.01
C TRP A 865 7.42 1.16 16.43
N PRO A 866 7.95 1.98 15.49
CA PRO A 866 8.41 3.35 15.78
C PRO A 866 7.37 4.23 16.49
N MET A 867 6.07 4.03 16.18
CA MET A 867 4.97 4.73 16.84
C MET A 867 4.97 4.58 18.37
N SER A 868 5.39 3.42 18.91
CA SER A 868 5.47 3.23 20.36
C SER A 868 6.49 4.17 21.03
N LEU A 869 7.65 4.37 20.41
CA LEU A 869 8.69 5.29 20.88
C LEU A 869 8.25 6.75 20.76
N LEU A 870 7.52 7.08 19.70
CA LEU A 870 6.99 8.43 19.45
C LEU A 870 5.90 8.78 20.47
N VAL A 871 4.96 7.87 20.74
CA VAL A 871 3.98 8.04 21.82
C VAL A 871 4.67 8.11 23.19
N ALA A 872 5.71 7.29 23.44
CA ALA A 872 6.51 7.38 24.65
C ALA A 872 7.15 8.77 24.83
N ALA A 873 7.77 9.33 23.78
CA ALA A 873 8.32 10.68 23.79
C ALA A 873 7.23 11.75 24.03
N MET A 874 6.09 11.67 23.34
CA MET A 874 4.96 12.59 23.53
C MET A 874 4.32 12.52 24.93
N THR A 875 4.59 11.48 25.71
CA THR A 875 4.00 11.25 27.04
C THR A 875 5.03 11.21 28.17
N SER A 876 6.28 11.59 27.91
CA SER A 876 7.34 11.74 28.93
C SER A 876 7.51 13.20 29.38
N ASP A 877 8.25 13.37 30.46
CA ASP A 877 8.83 14.65 30.89
C ASP A 877 10.37 14.63 31.01
N ASP A 878 11.00 13.50 30.68
CA ASP A 878 12.45 13.31 30.69
C ASP A 878 13.03 13.70 29.31
N ASP A 879 13.90 14.72 29.31
CA ASP A 879 14.57 15.23 28.09
C ASP A 879 15.43 14.15 27.41
N ASP A 880 16.08 13.28 28.19
CA ASP A 880 16.94 12.21 27.67
C ASP A 880 16.10 11.04 27.12
N GLU A 881 14.96 10.71 27.74
CA GLU A 881 14.02 9.71 27.20
C GLU A 881 13.42 10.19 25.86
N ILE A 882 12.96 11.44 25.82
CA ILE A 882 12.38 12.07 24.61
C ILE A 882 13.39 12.03 23.46
N LEU A 883 14.62 12.49 23.71
CA LEU A 883 15.66 12.57 22.68
C LEU A 883 16.15 11.17 22.27
N ALA A 884 16.30 10.23 23.20
CA ALA A 884 16.69 8.85 22.88
C ALA A 884 15.65 8.14 22.00
N ASN A 885 14.36 8.33 22.27
CA ASN A 885 13.28 7.73 21.48
C ASN A 885 13.19 8.35 20.07
N ILE A 886 13.32 9.68 19.94
CA ILE A 886 13.34 10.37 18.63
C ILE A 886 14.57 9.97 17.81
N ASN A 887 15.75 9.92 18.43
CA ASN A 887 16.98 9.47 17.79
C ASN A 887 16.85 8.04 17.25
N LEU A 888 16.34 7.11 18.06
CA LEU A 888 16.21 5.71 17.65
C LEU A 888 15.29 5.53 16.44
N VAL A 889 14.18 6.30 16.37
CA VAL A 889 13.29 6.32 15.19
C VAL A 889 13.96 6.95 13.97
N ARG A 890 14.74 8.04 14.13
CA ARG A 890 15.54 8.62 13.04
C ARG A 890 16.54 7.61 12.49
N ASP A 891 17.25 6.92 13.38
CA ASP A 891 18.34 6.00 13.03
C ASP A 891 17.83 4.72 12.35
N SER A 892 16.59 4.28 12.62
CA SER A 892 15.92 3.22 11.87
C SER A 892 15.30 3.67 10.53
N SER A 893 15.05 4.98 10.35
CA SER A 893 14.36 5.52 9.17
C SER A 893 15.30 5.69 7.96
N LEU A 894 16.06 4.64 7.62
CA LEU A 894 17.15 4.66 6.63
C LEU A 894 16.70 5.06 5.21
N LEU A 895 15.43 4.80 4.86
CA LEU A 895 14.83 5.26 3.60
C LEU A 895 14.20 6.65 3.68
N GLY A 896 14.41 7.41 4.76
CA GLY A 896 13.94 8.80 4.90
C GLY A 896 12.44 8.94 5.19
N LEU A 897 11.76 7.85 5.56
CA LEU A 897 10.37 7.81 6.03
C LEU A 897 10.28 6.91 7.25
N VAL A 898 9.21 7.07 8.04
CA VAL A 898 8.95 6.22 9.20
C VAL A 898 8.14 4.99 8.77
N HIS A 899 8.68 3.81 9.08
CA HIS A 899 8.10 2.51 8.79
C HIS A 899 7.07 2.07 9.85
N GLU A 900 6.32 1.02 9.55
CA GLU A 900 5.33 0.44 10.46
C GLU A 900 6.01 -0.30 11.62
N SER A 901 6.90 -1.24 11.31
CA SER A 901 7.68 -1.97 12.30
C SER A 901 9.13 -2.18 11.85
N ILE A 902 10.04 -2.33 12.81
CA ILE A 902 11.50 -2.46 12.63
C ILE A 902 11.99 -3.69 13.40
N ASN A 903 12.77 -4.57 12.77
CA ASN A 903 13.35 -5.73 13.45
C ASN A 903 14.37 -5.29 14.53
N VAL A 904 14.21 -5.77 15.76
CA VAL A 904 15.04 -5.36 16.91
C VAL A 904 16.51 -5.77 16.82
N THR A 905 16.85 -6.67 15.89
CA THR A 905 18.23 -7.11 15.60
C THR A 905 18.85 -6.44 14.37
N ASN A 906 18.04 -6.03 13.38
CA ASN A 906 18.52 -5.44 12.13
C ASN A 906 17.55 -4.35 11.62
N ILE A 907 17.93 -3.07 11.80
CA ILE A 907 17.13 -1.91 11.34
C ILE A 907 16.91 -1.81 9.82
N LYS A 908 17.52 -2.68 9.00
CA LYS A 908 17.24 -2.78 7.56
C LYS A 908 16.02 -3.64 7.23
N ASP A 909 15.58 -4.48 8.18
CA ASP A 909 14.42 -5.33 8.02
C ASP A 909 13.24 -4.63 8.70
N TYR A 910 12.26 -4.21 7.89
CA TYR A 910 11.13 -3.39 8.33
C TYR A 910 9.85 -3.78 7.57
N THR A 911 8.68 -3.41 8.10
CA THR A 911 7.41 -3.51 7.37
C THR A 911 6.95 -2.14 6.84
N ARG A 912 6.36 -2.17 5.63
CA ARG A 912 5.76 -1.06 4.87
C ARG A 912 6.70 0.13 4.59
N PRO A 913 7.16 0.32 3.34
CA PRO A 913 8.00 1.45 2.95
C PRO A 913 7.23 2.78 2.95
N TRP A 914 5.90 2.75 2.87
CA TRP A 914 5.03 3.93 2.90
C TRP A 914 3.85 3.73 3.85
N PHE A 915 3.98 4.24 5.07
CA PHE A 915 2.90 4.28 6.04
C PHE A 915 2.65 5.73 6.50
N SER A 916 1.59 6.34 5.97
CA SER A 916 1.36 7.78 6.12
C SER A 916 0.96 8.18 7.55
N TRP A 917 0.32 7.27 8.30
CA TRP A 917 0.00 7.46 9.72
C TRP A 917 1.27 7.51 10.60
N ALA A 918 2.21 6.57 10.46
CA ALA A 918 3.47 6.59 11.22
C ALA A 918 4.31 7.86 10.96
N ASN A 919 4.40 8.29 9.69
CA ASN A 919 5.00 9.57 9.31
C ASN A 919 4.30 10.77 9.99
N SER A 920 2.97 10.69 10.13
CA SER A 920 2.17 11.73 10.79
C SER A 920 2.41 11.77 12.30
N VAL A 921 2.46 10.64 13.00
CA VAL A 921 2.77 10.55 14.43
C VAL A 921 4.19 11.06 14.73
N PHE A 922 5.15 10.80 13.84
CA PHE A 922 6.50 11.38 13.94
C PHE A 922 6.46 12.90 13.85
N ALA A 923 5.77 13.47 12.84
CA ALA A 923 5.70 14.91 12.68
C ALA A 923 4.98 15.61 13.84
N GLN A 924 3.91 15.01 14.39
CA GLN A 924 3.26 15.48 15.62
C GLN A 924 4.24 15.51 16.80
N THR A 925 5.07 14.47 16.95
CA THR A 925 6.08 14.38 18.02
C THR A 925 7.11 15.51 17.91
N ILE A 926 7.62 15.75 16.69
CA ILE A 926 8.59 16.84 16.45
C ILE A 926 7.95 18.22 16.67
N LEU A 927 6.71 18.45 16.24
CA LEU A 927 5.98 19.70 16.46
C LEU A 927 5.70 19.94 17.96
N LYS A 928 5.35 18.90 18.71
CA LYS A 928 5.17 18.99 20.17
C LYS A 928 6.47 19.35 20.88
N VAL A 929 7.59 18.71 20.52
CA VAL A 929 8.92 19.07 21.07
C VAL A 929 9.34 20.47 20.64
N ALA A 930 9.03 20.90 19.41
CA ALA A 930 9.29 22.25 18.93
C ALA A 930 8.54 23.33 19.74
N ALA A 931 7.33 23.03 20.20
CA ALA A 931 6.52 23.94 21.03
C ALA A 931 6.92 23.93 22.51
N GLU A 932 7.14 22.76 23.10
CA GLU A 932 7.29 22.60 24.56
C GLU A 932 8.75 22.49 25.03
N ARG A 933 9.64 21.90 24.23
CA ARG A 933 11.05 21.60 24.58
C ARG A 933 12.00 21.92 23.42
N PRO A 934 11.97 23.15 22.86
CA PRO A 934 12.70 23.54 21.65
C PRO A 934 14.21 23.33 21.75
N HIS A 935 14.77 23.38 22.96
CA HIS A 935 16.21 23.21 23.23
C HIS A 935 16.76 21.84 22.84
N LEU A 936 15.92 20.81 22.74
CA LEU A 936 16.31 19.45 22.35
C LEU A 936 16.63 19.30 20.86
N ILE A 937 15.96 20.07 20.00
CA ILE A 937 16.00 19.89 18.53
C ILE A 937 16.45 21.13 17.75
N PHE A 938 16.38 22.31 18.36
CA PHE A 938 16.85 23.59 17.81
C PHE A 938 18.08 24.14 18.54
N GLY A 939 18.55 23.45 19.60
CA GLY A 939 19.71 23.85 20.38
C GLY A 939 19.43 24.82 21.53
N LYS A 940 20.42 25.01 22.40
CA LYS A 940 20.28 25.71 23.69
C LYS A 940 19.86 27.18 23.48
N GLY A 941 18.76 27.56 24.12
CA GLY A 941 18.24 28.93 24.08
C GLY A 941 17.35 29.25 22.87
N ALA A 942 17.00 28.25 22.05
CA ALA A 942 16.03 28.43 20.97
C ALA A 942 14.63 28.74 21.53
N GLU A 943 13.91 29.63 20.85
CA GLU A 943 12.51 29.97 21.15
C GLU A 943 11.58 28.79 20.82
N ALA A 944 10.37 28.78 21.38
CA ALA A 944 9.34 27.82 20.96
C ALA A 944 8.96 27.98 19.48
N TYR A 945 8.33 26.97 18.91
CA TYR A 945 7.61 27.05 17.64
C TYR A 945 6.22 26.43 17.78
N THR A 946 5.20 27.21 17.46
CA THR A 946 3.80 26.77 17.43
C THR A 946 3.26 27.00 16.03
N VAL A 947 2.50 26.04 15.50
CA VAL A 947 1.86 26.14 14.18
C VAL A 947 0.72 27.16 14.23
N SER A 948 0.69 28.09 13.27
CA SER A 948 -0.30 29.18 13.14
C SER A 948 -0.45 29.68 11.69
#